data_AF-A0A364N020-F1
#
_entry.id   AF-A0A364N020-F1
#
_cell.length_a   1.000
_cell.length_b   1.000
_cell.length_c   1.000
_cell.angle_alpha   90.00
_cell.angle_beta   90.00
_cell.angle_gamma   90.00
#
_symmetry.space_group_name_H-M   'P 1'
#
loop_
_entity.id
_entity.type
_entity.pdbx_description
1 polymer ?
#
loop_
_entity_poly.entity_id
_entity_poly.type
_entity_poly.pdbx_seq_one_letter_code
_entity_poly.pdbx_strand_id
1 'polypeptide(L)'
;MSAAQNTKILTNARCFEGGASKAESQFQSALIIQDGKISFIGSSDAPEIQSCREAGAVVQDLGGKHVLPGFIDAHMHFLMLGQSLHKVDLDHAKDLEEIRSRISKYAQANPDKPRIMCKGWMHSMTNGEAKASMLDDLDPRPIYVDSKDIHSCWCNSAALKEMGIQDVEAPAGGTIERDEQGNASGLLSEACVLLIVWPYLAKVTPLEDKMAALRTAINAYHGVGCTGCIDMAMDESAWEAILALQSVEGLPLRVAAHWCILPGNGEEHRLQQVERAIELNKKYNSKNSPDLRIVGIKIICDGVIDACTAALAEPYTTNGHFEGPIWTPEMLDPVVKKASESGLQCALHAIGDQAVHNAVNVLEKYGKPGQRHRIEHLELTAPEDAKRLGRLGITASIQPVHSDPAILRAWPKLLGPERVKRAFAYSDFADHGATLAIGSDTPTAPYAPLPNLYVATTRKSARQPDAGDAPVNENFRLELAQAVTAVTEGAAFSSFSEDRVGSLKVGKMADFCVVDMEWKGEELLKAKVMETWFEGKKSEEEINTAKRNVAPHFARQLLLAKGGLVSAACIFYVARHFAPASRLPTILVEPSTIHTAEMLTNRRSTMMVPPNRMPSWHPHSKGSMPQDVVAAPLSTDTEAPQSRTPAMLTSTSSDLPGHRIIRVLGAVHGTTSATRKDTKSFIKNMASKFSSTWGEAKSVTSIVYQARDQAIDRLVKEAISRGANAVFGLDIREAEILGCVVVSVSGTAAWVKRDSAQDANPFQ
;
A
#
# COMPACT_ATOMS: atom_id res chain seq x y z
N MET A 1 10.34 48.56 7.40
CA MET A 1 9.79 48.39 6.03
C MET A 1 8.37 48.92 6.06
N SER A 2 7.88 49.56 5.00
CA SER A 2 6.49 50.03 4.93
C SER A 2 5.57 48.87 4.57
N ALA A 3 4.30 48.90 5.02
CA ALA A 3 3.33 47.84 4.75
C ALA A 3 3.17 47.53 3.24
N ALA A 4 3.29 48.57 2.39
CA ALA A 4 3.28 48.46 0.93
C ALA A 4 4.27 47.43 0.35
N GLN A 5 5.43 47.23 0.99
CA GLN A 5 6.45 46.29 0.48
C GLN A 5 6.06 44.82 0.67
N ASN A 6 5.07 44.51 1.51
CA ASN A 6 4.62 43.15 1.80
C ASN A 6 3.31 42.77 1.07
N THR A 7 2.76 43.67 0.24
CA THR A 7 1.55 43.45 -0.54
C THR A 7 1.91 43.17 -2.01
N LYS A 8 1.31 42.10 -2.57
CA LYS A 8 1.41 41.73 -3.98
C LYS A 8 0.02 41.64 -4.59
N ILE A 9 -0.10 42.01 -5.86
CA ILE A 9 -1.33 41.92 -6.64
C ILE A 9 -1.06 41.06 -7.86
N LEU A 10 -1.82 39.97 -8.03
CA LEU A 10 -1.85 39.18 -9.25
C LEU A 10 -3.06 39.64 -10.08
N THR A 11 -2.86 39.97 -11.36
CA THR A 11 -3.93 40.39 -12.28
C THR A 11 -3.82 39.66 -13.61
N ASN A 12 -4.89 39.72 -14.42
CA ASN A 12 -4.99 38.97 -15.68
C ASN A 12 -4.83 37.45 -15.43
N ALA A 13 -5.53 36.98 -14.41
CA ALA A 13 -5.49 35.62 -13.92
C ALA A 13 -6.81 34.87 -14.21
N ARG A 14 -6.82 33.56 -13.93
CA ARG A 14 -8.05 32.77 -13.77
C ARG A 14 -7.98 32.02 -12.44
N CYS A 15 -8.32 32.73 -11.36
CA CYS A 15 -8.25 32.21 -9.99
C CYS A 15 -9.45 31.29 -9.70
N PHE A 16 -9.17 30.02 -9.37
CA PHE A 16 -10.18 29.02 -9.03
C PHE A 16 -10.52 29.04 -7.53
N GLU A 17 -11.74 29.46 -7.17
CA GLU A 17 -12.18 29.60 -5.77
C GLU A 17 -12.55 28.27 -5.08
N GLY A 18 -12.65 27.18 -5.86
CA GLY A 18 -13.10 25.86 -5.41
C GLY A 18 -14.59 25.62 -5.66
N GLY A 19 -15.00 24.34 -5.76
CA GLY A 19 -16.41 23.98 -5.92
C GLY A 19 -16.65 22.49 -6.07
N ALA A 20 -17.41 21.90 -5.14
CA ALA A 20 -17.69 20.46 -5.11
C ALA A 20 -18.77 19.97 -6.11
N SER A 21 -19.39 20.88 -6.87
CA SER A 21 -20.55 20.60 -7.73
C SER A 21 -20.16 20.36 -9.20
N LYS A 22 -21.03 19.66 -9.94
CA LYS A 22 -20.95 19.45 -11.40
C LYS A 22 -21.35 20.69 -12.23
N ALA A 23 -21.21 21.89 -11.67
CA ALA A 23 -21.54 23.16 -12.33
C ALA A 23 -20.30 23.77 -13.03
N GLU A 24 -20.54 24.74 -13.90
CA GLU A 24 -19.45 25.48 -14.58
C GLU A 24 -18.55 26.20 -13.56
N SER A 25 -17.23 26.12 -13.80
CA SER A 25 -16.23 26.68 -12.90
C SER A 25 -16.16 28.20 -13.03
N GLN A 26 -16.39 28.92 -11.93
CA GLN A 26 -16.20 30.36 -11.87
C GLN A 26 -14.73 30.69 -11.61
N PHE A 27 -14.24 31.76 -12.25
CA PHE A 27 -12.86 32.23 -12.13
C PHE A 27 -12.82 33.73 -11.89
N GLN A 28 -12.02 34.16 -10.91
CA GLN A 28 -11.76 35.57 -10.66
C GLN A 28 -10.50 36.04 -11.40
N SER A 29 -10.46 37.31 -11.81
CA SER A 29 -9.39 37.85 -12.68
C SER A 29 -8.22 38.50 -11.92
N ALA A 30 -8.32 38.63 -10.59
CA ALA A 30 -7.25 39.11 -9.72
C ALA A 30 -7.25 38.49 -8.30
N LEU A 31 -6.09 38.60 -7.65
CA LEU A 31 -5.83 38.17 -6.27
C LEU A 31 -4.93 39.23 -5.59
N ILE A 32 -5.20 39.58 -4.33
CA ILE A 32 -4.25 40.34 -3.49
C ILE A 32 -3.72 39.43 -2.39
N ILE A 33 -2.40 39.43 -2.26
CA ILE A 33 -1.65 38.74 -1.23
C ILE A 33 -1.07 39.79 -0.28
N GLN A 34 -1.28 39.63 1.01
CA GLN A 34 -0.70 40.48 2.04
C GLN A 34 -0.30 39.63 3.25
N ASP A 35 0.92 39.84 3.78
CA ASP A 35 1.42 39.17 4.98
C ASP A 35 1.26 37.64 4.96
N GLY A 36 1.48 37.04 3.78
CA GLY A 36 1.40 35.60 3.51
C GLY A 36 -0.02 35.04 3.32
N LYS A 37 -1.04 35.89 3.30
CA LYS A 37 -2.46 35.52 3.19
C LYS A 37 -3.14 36.14 1.97
N ILE A 38 -4.27 35.56 1.57
CA ILE A 38 -5.19 36.15 0.59
C ILE A 38 -5.99 37.24 1.30
N SER A 39 -5.80 38.51 0.91
CA SER A 39 -6.58 39.64 1.44
C SER A 39 -7.75 40.05 0.54
N PHE A 40 -7.69 39.74 -0.75
CA PHE A 40 -8.77 39.94 -1.71
C PHE A 40 -8.70 38.90 -2.84
N ILE A 41 -9.86 38.52 -3.38
CA ILE A 41 -10.01 37.78 -4.63
C ILE A 41 -11.26 38.33 -5.34
N GLY A 42 -11.19 38.51 -6.66
CA GLY A 42 -12.28 39.15 -7.41
C GLY A 42 -11.86 39.69 -8.77
N SER A 43 -12.61 40.68 -9.28
CA SER A 43 -12.32 41.30 -10.57
C SER A 43 -11.10 42.24 -10.51
N SER A 44 -10.35 42.32 -11.61
CA SER A 44 -9.13 43.13 -11.76
C SER A 44 -9.35 44.65 -11.84
N ASP A 45 -10.60 45.09 -11.92
CA ASP A 45 -11.05 46.49 -11.88
C ASP A 45 -11.63 46.91 -10.51
N ALA A 46 -11.62 46.01 -9.52
CA ALA A 46 -12.18 46.28 -8.20
C ALA A 46 -11.43 47.41 -7.43
N PRO A 47 -12.13 48.23 -6.60
CA PRO A 47 -11.52 49.33 -5.85
C PRO A 47 -10.34 48.93 -4.96
N GLU A 48 -10.33 47.71 -4.42
CA GLU A 48 -9.27 47.14 -3.61
C GLU A 48 -7.96 46.98 -4.39
N ILE A 49 -8.05 46.54 -5.66
CA ILE A 49 -6.92 46.43 -6.58
C ILE A 49 -6.31 47.81 -6.83
N GLN A 50 -7.14 48.81 -7.12
CA GLN A 50 -6.67 50.16 -7.38
C GLN A 50 -6.08 50.82 -6.13
N SER A 51 -6.72 50.64 -4.97
CA SER A 51 -6.22 51.15 -3.68
C SER A 51 -4.85 50.58 -3.32
N CYS A 52 -4.63 49.28 -3.55
CA CYS A 52 -3.33 48.65 -3.29
C CYS A 52 -2.27 49.06 -4.33
N ARG A 53 -2.64 49.33 -5.59
CA ARG A 53 -1.74 49.92 -6.60
C ARG A 53 -1.28 51.33 -6.19
N GLU A 54 -2.21 52.17 -5.75
CA GLU A 54 -1.91 53.54 -5.29
C GLU A 54 -1.08 53.55 -4.00
N ALA A 55 -1.25 52.54 -3.13
CA ALA A 55 -0.38 52.31 -1.98
C ALA A 55 1.02 51.78 -2.33
N GLY A 56 1.30 51.45 -3.60
CA GLY A 56 2.61 51.00 -4.09
C GLY A 56 2.87 49.49 -4.00
N ALA A 57 1.83 48.66 -3.95
CA ALA A 57 1.96 47.20 -3.98
C ALA A 57 2.57 46.68 -5.30
N VAL A 58 3.26 45.54 -5.23
CA VAL A 58 3.91 44.93 -6.41
C VAL A 58 2.87 44.21 -7.28
N VAL A 59 2.68 44.67 -8.52
CA VAL A 59 1.75 44.05 -9.49
C VAL A 59 2.47 43.02 -10.37
N GLN A 60 1.84 41.86 -10.57
CA GLN A 60 2.26 40.80 -11.48
C GLN A 60 1.11 40.45 -12.42
N ASP A 61 1.33 40.56 -13.73
CA ASP A 61 0.40 40.08 -14.77
C ASP A 61 0.66 38.59 -15.04
N LEU A 62 -0.39 37.77 -15.03
CA LEU A 62 -0.29 36.33 -15.24
C LEU A 62 -0.64 35.87 -16.67
N GLY A 63 -0.87 36.79 -17.61
CA GLY A 63 -1.05 36.45 -19.03
C GLY A 63 -2.23 35.53 -19.33
N GLY A 64 -3.28 35.56 -18.52
CA GLY A 64 -4.47 34.69 -18.63
C GLY A 64 -4.30 33.29 -18.04
N LYS A 65 -3.20 32.99 -17.34
CA LYS A 65 -2.93 31.69 -16.71
C LYS A 65 -3.87 31.40 -15.54
N HIS A 66 -4.07 30.12 -15.27
CA HIS A 66 -4.90 29.68 -14.14
C HIS A 66 -4.12 29.80 -12.84
N VAL A 67 -4.81 30.19 -11.77
CA VAL A 67 -4.28 30.17 -10.41
C VAL A 67 -5.14 29.19 -9.63
N LEU A 68 -4.54 28.08 -9.22
CA LEU A 68 -5.22 27.01 -8.48
C LEU A 68 -4.71 27.01 -7.03
N PRO A 69 -5.52 26.58 -6.05
CA PRO A 69 -5.02 26.38 -4.69
C PRO A 69 -3.86 25.39 -4.70
N GLY A 70 -2.88 25.58 -3.80
CA GLY A 70 -1.68 24.74 -3.76
C GLY A 70 -2.07 23.29 -3.54
N PHE A 71 -1.54 22.39 -4.37
CA PHE A 71 -1.93 20.99 -4.34
C PHE A 71 -1.49 20.35 -3.01
N ILE A 72 -2.34 19.49 -2.46
CA ILE A 72 -2.06 18.74 -1.24
C ILE A 72 -2.19 17.27 -1.60
N ASP A 73 -1.07 16.56 -1.60
CA ASP A 73 -1.07 15.13 -1.91
C ASP A 73 -1.71 14.35 -0.74
N ALA A 74 -2.92 13.84 -0.95
CA ALA A 74 -3.71 13.30 0.15
C ALA A 74 -3.23 11.93 0.67
N HIS A 75 -2.34 11.23 -0.03
CA HIS A 75 -1.79 9.94 0.38
C HIS A 75 -0.44 9.73 -0.27
N MET A 76 0.63 9.67 0.53
CA MET A 76 1.99 9.41 0.04
C MET A 76 2.95 8.99 1.16
N HIS A 77 4.22 8.74 0.84
CA HIS A 77 5.27 8.38 1.78
C HIS A 77 6.48 9.32 1.67
N PHE A 78 6.62 10.27 2.59
CA PHE A 78 7.41 11.50 2.40
C PHE A 78 8.93 11.26 2.36
N LEU A 79 9.46 10.51 3.31
CA LEU A 79 10.87 10.11 3.29
C LEU A 79 11.16 9.17 2.10
N MET A 80 10.24 8.27 1.77
CA MET A 80 10.40 7.28 0.69
C MET A 80 10.39 7.93 -0.70
N LEU A 81 9.55 8.95 -0.93
CA LEU A 81 9.62 9.80 -2.13
C LEU A 81 11.03 10.36 -2.29
N GLY A 82 11.53 11.04 -1.27
CA GLY A 82 12.87 11.65 -1.27
C GLY A 82 13.98 10.64 -1.55
N GLN A 83 13.94 9.48 -0.89
CA GLN A 83 14.89 8.39 -1.12
C GLN A 83 14.78 7.84 -2.55
N SER A 84 13.56 7.67 -3.09
CA SER A 84 13.34 7.17 -4.46
C SER A 84 13.89 8.09 -5.55
N LEU A 85 14.06 9.38 -5.26
CA LEU A 85 14.66 10.36 -6.17
C LEU A 85 16.20 10.28 -6.19
N HIS A 86 16.82 9.54 -5.25
CA HIS A 86 18.26 9.25 -5.22
C HIS A 86 18.62 7.85 -5.76
N LYS A 87 17.62 6.98 -5.99
CA LYS A 87 17.81 5.62 -6.50
C LYS A 87 18.07 5.60 -8.01
N VAL A 88 18.83 4.59 -8.47
CA VAL A 88 18.97 4.26 -9.90
C VAL A 88 17.58 3.93 -10.46
N ASP A 89 17.15 4.68 -11.47
CA ASP A 89 15.88 4.44 -12.12
C ASP A 89 16.02 3.32 -13.17
N LEU A 90 15.33 2.20 -12.95
CA LEU A 90 15.26 1.07 -13.88
C LEU A 90 13.95 1.05 -14.68
N ASP A 91 13.04 2.02 -14.48
CA ASP A 91 11.80 2.04 -15.26
C ASP A 91 12.11 2.21 -16.76
N HIS A 92 11.27 1.59 -17.58
CA HIS A 92 11.46 1.43 -19.03
C HIS A 92 12.76 0.73 -19.47
N ALA A 93 13.51 0.08 -18.57
CA ALA A 93 14.58 -0.83 -18.97
C ALA A 93 13.98 -2.04 -19.72
N LYS A 94 14.58 -2.40 -20.85
CA LYS A 94 14.00 -3.42 -21.75
C LYS A 94 14.26 -4.85 -21.29
N ASP A 95 15.42 -5.05 -20.66
CA ASP A 95 15.97 -6.36 -20.33
C ASP A 95 17.00 -6.25 -19.18
N LEU A 96 17.46 -7.42 -18.72
CA LEU A 96 18.48 -7.57 -17.68
C LEU A 96 19.82 -6.90 -18.04
N GLU A 97 20.21 -6.83 -19.31
CA GLU A 97 21.47 -6.20 -19.72
C GLU A 97 21.39 -4.67 -19.62
N GLU A 98 20.25 -4.07 -19.98
CA GLU A 98 20.03 -2.65 -19.74
C GLU A 98 20.03 -2.33 -18.23
N ILE A 99 19.39 -3.16 -17.40
CA ILE A 99 19.43 -3.02 -15.93
C ILE A 99 20.87 -3.07 -15.41
N ARG A 100 21.62 -4.14 -15.71
CA ARG A 100 23.02 -4.33 -15.31
C ARG A 100 23.90 -3.16 -15.78
N SER A 101 23.64 -2.63 -16.98
CA SER A 101 24.33 -1.46 -17.53
C SER A 101 24.03 -0.17 -16.77
N ARG A 102 22.77 0.08 -16.38
CA ARG A 102 22.38 1.25 -15.57
C ARG A 102 23.02 1.19 -14.17
N ILE A 103 22.97 0.03 -13.52
CA ILE A 103 23.56 -0.21 -12.19
C ILE A 103 25.08 0.03 -12.23
N SER A 104 25.80 -0.60 -13.17
CA SER A 104 27.27 -0.47 -13.28
C SER A 104 27.73 0.97 -13.52
N LYS A 105 26.99 1.73 -14.35
CA LYS A 105 27.29 3.15 -14.62
C LYS A 105 27.12 4.01 -13.37
N TYR A 106 26.06 3.80 -12.59
CA TYR A 106 25.86 4.49 -11.32
C TYR A 106 26.94 4.12 -10.30
N ALA A 107 27.27 2.83 -10.19
CA ALA A 107 28.28 2.31 -9.29
C ALA A 107 29.66 2.98 -9.51
N GLN A 108 30.08 3.06 -10.77
CA GLN A 108 31.34 3.72 -11.19
C GLN A 108 31.31 5.24 -10.98
N ALA A 109 30.16 5.89 -11.17
CA ALA A 109 30.02 7.34 -10.98
C ALA A 109 29.91 7.77 -9.51
N ASN A 110 29.56 6.85 -8.60
CA ASN A 110 29.33 7.13 -7.18
C ASN A 110 30.14 6.17 -6.28
N PRO A 111 31.50 6.15 -6.36
CA PRO A 111 32.31 5.19 -5.61
C PRO A 111 32.16 5.32 -4.08
N ASP A 112 31.94 6.54 -3.59
CA ASP A 112 31.86 6.83 -2.14
C ASP A 112 30.51 6.47 -1.50
N LYS A 113 29.48 6.10 -2.28
CA LYS A 113 28.19 5.66 -1.71
C LYS A 113 28.31 4.22 -1.19
N PRO A 114 27.87 3.92 0.05
CA PRO A 114 28.09 2.61 0.67
C PRO A 114 27.22 1.49 0.11
N ARG A 115 26.11 1.83 -0.57
CA ARG A 115 25.13 0.92 -1.17
C ARG A 115 24.68 1.48 -2.51
N ILE A 116 24.27 0.59 -3.41
CA ILE A 116 23.67 0.95 -4.70
C ILE A 116 22.17 0.63 -4.61
N MET A 117 21.35 1.68 -4.54
CA MET A 117 19.90 1.57 -4.38
C MET A 117 19.21 1.82 -5.73
N CYS A 118 18.34 0.93 -6.16
CA CYS A 118 17.64 0.99 -7.46
C CYS A 118 16.13 0.84 -7.26
N LYS A 119 15.33 1.26 -8.25
CA LYS A 119 13.86 1.19 -8.22
C LYS A 119 13.27 0.89 -9.60
N GLY A 120 12.00 0.51 -9.63
CA GLY A 120 11.21 0.45 -10.88
C GLY A 120 11.41 -0.83 -11.69
N TRP A 121 12.07 -1.84 -11.12
CA TRP A 121 12.20 -3.16 -11.75
C TRP A 121 10.84 -3.86 -11.83
N MET A 122 10.64 -4.67 -12.87
CA MET A 122 9.49 -5.56 -13.01
C MET A 122 10.00 -6.96 -13.39
N HIS A 123 9.39 -8.02 -12.83
CA HIS A 123 9.74 -9.41 -13.17
C HIS A 123 9.81 -9.69 -14.68
N SER A 124 8.98 -9.02 -15.48
CA SER A 124 9.00 -9.12 -16.96
C SER A 124 10.32 -8.68 -17.60
N MET A 125 11.05 -7.72 -17.01
CA MET A 125 12.36 -7.24 -17.50
C MET A 125 13.47 -8.31 -17.34
N THR A 126 13.27 -9.29 -16.45
CA THR A 126 14.25 -10.34 -16.14
C THR A 126 13.70 -11.75 -16.39
N ASN A 127 12.67 -11.87 -17.24
CA ASN A 127 11.97 -13.12 -17.58
C ASN A 127 11.43 -13.91 -16.36
N GLY A 128 11.18 -13.23 -15.24
CA GLY A 128 10.69 -13.80 -13.99
C GLY A 128 11.77 -14.10 -12.95
N GLU A 129 13.05 -14.08 -13.30
CA GLU A 129 14.14 -14.40 -12.37
C GLU A 129 14.70 -13.15 -11.65
N ALA A 130 15.17 -13.33 -10.40
CA ALA A 130 15.66 -12.24 -9.55
C ALA A 130 16.78 -12.72 -8.60
N LYS A 131 17.82 -13.35 -9.17
CA LYS A 131 18.90 -14.02 -8.41
C LYS A 131 20.04 -13.06 -8.06
N ALA A 132 20.68 -13.25 -6.92
CA ALA A 132 21.83 -12.47 -6.46
C ALA A 132 23.02 -12.54 -7.43
N SER A 133 23.24 -13.71 -8.03
CA SER A 133 24.27 -13.95 -9.05
C SER A 133 24.07 -13.17 -10.36
N MET A 134 22.92 -12.52 -10.55
CA MET A 134 22.68 -11.58 -11.66
C MET A 134 23.13 -10.14 -11.35
N LEU A 135 23.61 -9.88 -10.12
CA LEU A 135 24.11 -8.59 -9.63
C LEU A 135 25.53 -8.67 -9.01
N ASP A 136 25.96 -9.84 -8.54
CA ASP A 136 27.21 -10.01 -7.76
C ASP A 136 28.51 -9.65 -8.52
N ASP A 137 28.51 -9.66 -9.84
CA ASP A 137 29.65 -9.29 -10.68
C ASP A 137 29.71 -7.80 -11.05
N LEU A 138 28.68 -7.01 -10.69
CA LEU A 138 28.57 -5.59 -11.05
C LEU A 138 29.41 -4.69 -10.13
N ASP A 139 29.33 -4.92 -8.82
CA ASP A 139 30.04 -4.15 -7.78
C ASP A 139 30.06 -4.96 -6.46
N PRO A 140 31.16 -4.92 -5.67
CA PRO A 140 31.26 -5.65 -4.40
C PRO A 140 30.41 -5.06 -3.25
N ARG A 141 29.80 -3.87 -3.42
CA ARG A 141 28.90 -3.27 -2.44
C ARG A 141 27.52 -3.94 -2.41
N PRO A 142 26.73 -3.78 -1.33
CA PRO A 142 25.32 -4.11 -1.32
C PRO A 142 24.55 -3.40 -2.45
N ILE A 143 23.86 -4.19 -3.27
CA ILE A 143 22.93 -3.72 -4.30
C ILE A 143 21.51 -4.14 -3.91
N TYR A 144 20.61 -3.17 -3.87
CA TYR A 144 19.18 -3.33 -3.61
C TYR A 144 18.38 -2.82 -4.80
N VAL A 145 17.44 -3.61 -5.30
CA VAL A 145 16.61 -3.30 -6.45
C VAL A 145 15.14 -3.46 -6.07
N ASP A 146 14.47 -2.35 -5.79
CA ASP A 146 13.03 -2.37 -5.49
C ASP A 146 12.22 -2.61 -6.78
N SER A 147 11.19 -3.44 -6.67
CA SER A 147 10.16 -3.60 -7.70
C SER A 147 9.40 -2.29 -7.90
N LYS A 148 8.69 -2.20 -9.04
CA LYS A 148 7.91 -1.02 -9.43
C LYS A 148 6.71 -0.75 -8.51
N ASP A 149 6.13 -1.82 -7.98
CA ASP A 149 5.08 -1.83 -6.96
C ASP A 149 5.63 -1.71 -5.52
N ILE A 150 6.96 -1.69 -5.33
CA ILE A 150 7.67 -1.73 -4.04
C ILE A 150 7.34 -2.90 -3.09
N HIS A 151 6.58 -3.92 -3.55
CA HIS A 151 6.26 -5.15 -2.81
C HIS A 151 7.39 -6.21 -2.85
N SER A 152 8.44 -6.01 -3.63
CA SER A 152 9.59 -6.92 -3.73
C SER A 152 10.93 -6.17 -3.78
N CYS A 153 11.99 -6.78 -3.25
CA CYS A 153 13.35 -6.27 -3.32
C CYS A 153 14.32 -7.38 -3.76
N TRP A 154 14.93 -7.18 -4.92
CA TRP A 154 15.97 -8.05 -5.49
C TRP A 154 17.34 -7.56 -5.04
N CYS A 155 18.10 -8.44 -4.39
CA CYS A 155 19.34 -8.14 -3.67
C CYS A 155 20.51 -8.94 -4.25
N ASN A 156 21.72 -8.36 -4.21
CA ASN A 156 22.95 -9.13 -4.41
C ASN A 156 23.40 -9.84 -3.12
N SER A 157 24.38 -10.74 -3.22
CA SER A 157 24.89 -11.52 -2.09
C SER A 157 25.48 -10.65 -0.98
N ALA A 158 26.01 -9.46 -1.32
CA ALA A 158 26.46 -8.48 -0.33
C ALA A 158 25.30 -7.89 0.49
N ALA A 159 24.19 -7.53 -0.16
CA ALA A 159 22.97 -7.06 0.50
C ALA A 159 22.31 -8.13 1.38
N LEU A 160 22.16 -9.36 0.87
CA LEU A 160 21.65 -10.50 1.64
C LEU A 160 22.51 -10.78 2.89
N LYS A 161 23.82 -10.66 2.76
CA LYS A 161 24.80 -10.88 3.84
C LYS A 161 24.76 -9.78 4.90
N GLU A 162 24.69 -8.49 4.52
CA GLU A 162 24.66 -7.42 5.52
C GLU A 162 23.34 -7.33 6.29
N MET A 163 22.24 -7.79 5.69
CA MET A 163 20.95 -7.99 6.36
C MET A 163 20.90 -9.26 7.23
N GLY A 164 21.77 -10.25 6.96
CA GLY A 164 21.80 -11.53 7.68
C GLY A 164 20.68 -12.51 7.29
N ILE A 165 20.13 -12.41 6.07
CA ILE A 165 18.90 -13.11 5.64
C ILE A 165 19.01 -14.65 5.69
N GLN A 166 20.22 -15.21 5.61
CA GLN A 166 20.45 -16.66 5.48
C GLN A 166 19.68 -17.49 6.52
N ASP A 167 19.72 -17.10 7.78
CA ASP A 167 19.11 -17.85 8.90
C ASP A 167 17.75 -17.27 9.34
N VAL A 168 17.18 -16.35 8.56
CA VAL A 168 15.89 -15.69 8.86
C VAL A 168 14.72 -16.51 8.29
N GLU A 169 13.78 -16.88 9.16
CA GLU A 169 12.47 -17.39 8.75
C GLU A 169 11.63 -16.26 8.13
N ALA A 170 10.95 -16.54 7.02
CA ALA A 170 10.08 -15.55 6.39
C ALA A 170 8.85 -15.29 7.28
N PRO A 171 8.47 -14.02 7.54
CA PRO A 171 7.23 -13.71 8.25
C PRO A 171 6.00 -14.21 7.47
N ALA A 172 4.89 -14.43 8.19
CA ALA A 172 3.61 -14.78 7.57
C ALA A 172 3.21 -13.71 6.54
N GLY A 173 2.78 -14.15 5.35
CA GLY A 173 2.52 -13.26 4.21
C GLY A 173 3.80 -12.70 3.55
N GLY A 174 4.95 -13.33 3.73
CA GLY A 174 6.23 -12.94 3.13
C GLY A 174 6.98 -14.13 2.52
N THR A 175 7.79 -13.88 1.49
CA THR A 175 8.68 -14.88 0.88
C THR A 175 10.14 -14.41 0.88
N ILE A 176 11.05 -15.28 1.31
CA ILE A 176 12.49 -15.21 1.00
C ILE A 176 12.74 -16.31 -0.02
N GLU A 177 13.11 -15.95 -1.26
CA GLU A 177 13.47 -16.95 -2.27
C GLU A 177 14.77 -17.66 -1.85
N ARG A 178 14.80 -18.98 -1.99
CA ARG A 178 15.92 -19.83 -1.57
C ARG A 178 16.30 -20.83 -2.66
N ASP A 179 17.59 -21.13 -2.76
CA ASP A 179 18.15 -22.08 -3.73
C ASP A 179 17.90 -23.56 -3.33
N GLU A 180 18.33 -24.49 -4.19
CA GLU A 180 18.24 -25.94 -3.94
C GLU A 180 19.08 -26.43 -2.73
N GLN A 181 19.92 -25.58 -2.16
CA GLN A 181 20.71 -25.83 -0.96
C GLN A 181 20.14 -25.11 0.28
N GLY A 182 19.05 -24.35 0.12
CA GLY A 182 18.37 -23.59 1.17
C GLY A 182 18.90 -22.18 1.41
N ASN A 183 19.90 -21.70 0.66
CA ASN A 183 20.46 -20.36 0.84
C ASN A 183 19.55 -19.30 0.24
N ALA A 184 19.52 -18.08 0.80
CA ALA A 184 18.78 -16.97 0.21
C ALA A 184 19.31 -16.65 -1.20
N SER A 185 18.45 -16.73 -2.22
CA SER A 185 18.88 -16.78 -3.64
C SER A 185 18.94 -15.42 -4.34
N GLY A 186 18.24 -14.39 -3.82
CA GLY A 186 18.26 -13.03 -4.36
C GLY A 186 17.01 -12.20 -4.07
N LEU A 187 15.83 -12.82 -4.02
CA LEU A 187 14.55 -12.10 -3.93
C LEU A 187 13.93 -12.17 -2.53
N LEU A 188 13.45 -11.02 -2.04
CA LEU A 188 12.55 -10.92 -0.89
C LEU A 188 11.24 -10.25 -1.32
N SER A 189 10.09 -10.79 -0.92
CA SER A 189 8.77 -10.35 -1.37
C SER A 189 7.75 -10.26 -0.23
N GLU A 190 6.75 -9.41 -0.45
CA GLU A 190 5.61 -9.14 0.43
C GLU A 190 6.07 -8.75 1.84
N ALA A 191 5.56 -9.38 2.92
CA ALA A 191 5.89 -9.01 4.30
C ALA A 191 7.39 -9.04 4.64
N CYS A 192 8.24 -9.72 3.87
CA CYS A 192 9.70 -9.64 4.03
C CYS A 192 10.25 -8.23 3.74
N VAL A 193 9.66 -7.52 2.77
CA VAL A 193 10.09 -6.17 2.42
C VAL A 193 9.70 -5.18 3.54
N LEU A 194 8.45 -5.24 4.01
CA LEU A 194 7.96 -4.35 5.06
C LEU A 194 8.56 -4.63 6.45
N LEU A 195 8.86 -5.89 6.78
CA LEU A 195 9.28 -6.29 8.14
C LEU A 195 10.78 -6.55 8.28
N ILE A 196 11.53 -6.71 7.18
CA ILE A 196 12.98 -6.97 7.20
C ILE A 196 13.73 -5.89 6.41
N VAL A 197 13.43 -5.72 5.12
CA VAL A 197 14.22 -4.85 4.23
C VAL A 197 14.09 -3.37 4.60
N TRP A 198 12.87 -2.84 4.72
CA TRP A 198 12.68 -1.42 5.07
C TRP A 198 13.18 -1.09 6.49
N PRO A 199 12.88 -1.86 7.55
CA PRO A 199 13.42 -1.59 8.89
C PRO A 199 14.95 -1.68 8.96
N TYR A 200 15.57 -2.59 8.19
CA TYR A 200 17.02 -2.64 8.06
C TYR A 200 17.55 -1.36 7.41
N LEU A 201 17.06 -1.00 6.21
CA LEU A 201 17.50 0.19 5.48
C LEU A 201 17.27 1.48 6.28
N ALA A 202 16.14 1.62 6.97
CA ALA A 202 15.84 2.74 7.85
C ALA A 202 16.84 2.89 9.02
N LYS A 203 17.32 1.77 9.57
CA LYS A 203 18.33 1.71 10.63
C LYS A 203 19.76 2.01 10.13
N VAL A 204 20.12 1.59 8.91
CA VAL A 204 21.49 1.75 8.38
C VAL A 204 21.70 2.97 7.47
N THR A 205 20.66 3.78 7.24
CA THR A 205 20.75 5.05 6.51
C THR A 205 21.03 6.21 7.48
N PRO A 206 22.10 7.02 7.28
CA PRO A 206 22.40 8.18 8.10
C PRO A 206 21.27 9.22 8.15
N LEU A 207 21.15 9.95 9.26
CA LEU A 207 20.15 11.01 9.44
C LEU A 207 20.29 12.11 8.38
N GLU A 208 21.52 12.48 8.03
CA GLU A 208 21.84 13.48 7.02
C GLU A 208 21.41 13.07 5.61
N ASP A 209 21.54 11.79 5.25
CA ASP A 209 21.01 11.24 3.99
C ASP A 209 19.46 11.26 4.00
N LYS A 210 18.81 10.98 5.14
CA LYS A 210 17.35 11.13 5.29
C LYS A 210 16.91 12.59 5.14
N MET A 211 17.62 13.54 5.74
CA MET A 211 17.36 14.98 5.58
C MET A 211 17.58 15.43 4.12
N ALA A 212 18.61 14.91 3.44
CA ALA A 212 18.86 15.20 2.02
C ALA A 212 17.75 14.65 1.11
N ALA A 213 17.24 13.44 1.39
CA ALA A 213 16.05 12.89 0.76
C ALA A 213 14.83 13.80 0.97
N LEU A 214 14.54 14.23 2.19
CA LEU A 214 13.40 15.10 2.50
C LEU A 214 13.48 16.46 1.77
N ARG A 215 14.65 17.12 1.74
CA ARG A 215 14.86 18.34 0.92
C ARG A 215 14.58 18.08 -0.57
N THR A 216 14.97 16.92 -1.08
CA THR A 216 14.74 16.53 -2.48
C THR A 216 13.24 16.31 -2.76
N ALA A 217 12.49 15.71 -1.82
CA ALA A 217 11.04 15.55 -1.91
C ALA A 217 10.30 16.91 -1.90
N ILE A 218 10.70 17.84 -1.03
CA ILE A 218 10.15 19.20 -0.97
C ILE A 218 10.34 19.94 -2.30
N ASN A 219 11.55 19.91 -2.86
CA ASN A 219 11.86 20.56 -4.14
C ASN A 219 11.10 19.92 -5.30
N ALA A 220 10.99 18.59 -5.34
CA ALA A 220 10.19 17.87 -6.33
C ALA A 220 8.70 18.26 -6.25
N TYR A 221 8.14 18.39 -5.05
CA TYR A 221 6.76 18.80 -4.86
C TYR A 221 6.49 20.24 -5.26
N HIS A 222 7.37 21.18 -4.90
CA HIS A 222 7.25 22.57 -5.36
C HIS A 222 7.33 22.68 -6.89
N GLY A 223 8.18 21.89 -7.56
CA GLY A 223 8.25 21.83 -9.02
C GLY A 223 6.98 21.31 -9.73
N VAL A 224 6.01 20.75 -8.99
CA VAL A 224 4.72 20.27 -9.54
C VAL A 224 3.48 20.91 -8.90
N GLY A 225 3.63 22.01 -8.16
CA GLY A 225 2.50 22.77 -7.60
C GLY A 225 2.03 22.34 -6.21
N CYS A 226 2.70 21.38 -5.57
CA CYS A 226 2.34 20.90 -4.24
C CYS A 226 2.89 21.81 -3.14
N THR A 227 2.04 22.14 -2.17
CA THR A 227 2.35 22.95 -0.98
C THR A 227 2.14 22.19 0.34
N GLY A 228 1.68 20.94 0.26
CA GLY A 228 1.56 20.04 1.39
C GLY A 228 1.35 18.58 0.97
N CYS A 229 1.41 17.68 1.94
CA CYS A 229 1.18 16.25 1.77
C CYS A 229 0.61 15.62 3.05
N ILE A 230 0.03 14.43 2.92
CA ILE A 230 -0.41 13.60 4.03
C ILE A 230 0.35 12.27 3.96
N ASP A 231 1.29 12.08 4.90
CA ASP A 231 2.07 10.85 4.99
C ASP A 231 1.23 9.70 5.56
N MET A 232 1.27 8.57 4.87
CA MET A 232 0.42 7.41 5.10
C MET A 232 1.18 6.16 5.56
N ALA A 233 2.39 6.29 6.12
CA ALA A 233 3.06 5.23 6.88
C ALA A 233 4.13 5.77 7.86
N MET A 234 3.80 6.81 8.63
CA MET A 234 4.79 7.49 9.49
C MET A 234 5.32 6.58 10.61
N ASP A 235 6.65 6.55 10.76
CA ASP A 235 7.39 5.82 11.80
C ASP A 235 8.38 6.74 12.55
N GLU A 236 9.07 6.22 13.58
CA GLU A 236 10.05 7.01 14.35
C GLU A 236 11.23 7.49 13.50
N SER A 237 11.63 6.74 12.46
CA SER A 237 12.81 7.02 11.63
C SER A 237 12.56 8.16 10.63
N ALA A 238 11.38 8.19 10.02
CA ALA A 238 10.92 9.30 9.19
C ALA A 238 10.60 10.52 10.06
N TRP A 239 9.96 10.32 11.22
CA TRP A 239 9.61 11.40 12.13
C TRP A 239 10.85 12.10 12.73
N GLU A 240 11.87 11.35 13.13
CA GLU A 240 13.17 11.88 13.55
C GLU A 240 13.80 12.73 12.45
N ALA A 241 13.83 12.24 11.20
CA ALA A 241 14.41 12.96 10.07
C ALA A 241 13.66 14.26 9.72
N ILE A 242 12.33 14.27 9.82
CA ILE A 242 11.50 15.47 9.57
C ILE A 242 11.70 16.49 10.69
N LEU A 243 11.74 16.06 11.96
CA LEU A 243 12.05 16.94 13.09
C LEU A 243 13.47 17.50 13.02
N ALA A 244 14.46 16.70 12.62
CA ALA A 244 15.83 17.14 12.40
C ALA A 244 15.88 18.23 11.32
N LEU A 245 15.30 18.00 10.15
CA LEU A 245 15.24 18.99 9.07
C LEU A 245 14.54 20.29 9.53
N GLN A 246 13.37 20.17 10.16
CA GLN A 246 12.62 21.31 10.69
C GLN A 246 13.44 22.13 11.70
N SER A 247 14.27 21.47 12.51
CA SER A 247 15.09 22.15 13.54
C SER A 247 16.29 22.92 12.98
N VAL A 248 16.79 22.56 11.79
CA VAL A 248 17.99 23.17 11.17
C VAL A 248 17.63 24.21 10.11
N GLU A 249 16.60 23.94 9.30
CA GLU A 249 16.25 24.76 8.12
C GLU A 249 14.78 25.20 8.08
N GLY A 250 13.95 24.72 9.01
CA GLY A 250 12.50 24.81 8.89
C GLY A 250 11.93 23.76 7.93
N LEU A 251 10.64 23.87 7.61
CA LEU A 251 9.94 22.93 6.74
C LEU A 251 8.95 23.69 5.84
N PRO A 252 9.36 24.12 4.63
CA PRO A 252 8.49 24.85 3.70
C PRO A 252 7.56 23.90 2.92
N LEU A 253 6.92 22.96 3.63
CA LEU A 253 5.92 22.03 3.11
C LEU A 253 5.01 21.63 4.27
N ARG A 254 3.69 21.65 4.09
CA ARG A 254 2.76 21.28 5.17
C ARG A 254 2.58 19.78 5.23
N VAL A 255 2.98 19.17 6.34
CA VAL A 255 2.93 17.72 6.53
C VAL A 255 1.88 17.38 7.58
N ALA A 256 0.80 16.74 7.14
CA ALA A 256 0.01 15.87 8.01
C ALA A 256 0.57 14.45 7.92
N ALA A 257 0.42 13.65 8.97
CA ALA A 257 0.93 12.29 9.00
C ALA A 257 0.04 11.37 9.85
N HIS A 258 -0.04 10.10 9.41
CA HIS A 258 -0.75 9.02 10.09
C HIS A 258 0.24 7.95 10.53
N TRP A 259 0.28 7.71 11.83
CA TRP A 259 1.25 6.81 12.46
C TRP A 259 0.96 5.36 12.09
N CYS A 260 1.95 4.65 11.55
CA CYS A 260 1.74 3.27 11.11
C CYS A 260 1.55 2.34 12.32
N ILE A 261 0.49 1.52 12.30
CA ILE A 261 0.28 0.45 13.26
C ILE A 261 0.53 -0.89 12.57
N LEU A 262 1.50 -1.65 13.08
CA LEU A 262 1.84 -2.99 12.60
C LEU A 262 1.08 -4.07 13.38
N PRO A 263 0.64 -5.17 12.72
CA PRO A 263 -0.24 -6.18 13.32
C PRO A 263 0.38 -6.86 14.55
N GLY A 264 1.68 -7.18 14.47
CA GLY A 264 2.56 -7.47 15.60
C GLY A 264 2.14 -8.60 16.55
N ASN A 265 2.82 -8.66 17.70
CA ASN A 265 2.77 -9.79 18.64
C ASN A 265 1.55 -9.72 19.59
N GLY A 266 0.34 -9.56 19.04
CA GLY A 266 -0.92 -9.55 19.78
C GLY A 266 -1.46 -8.14 20.12
N GLU A 267 -2.59 -8.12 20.81
CA GLU A 267 -3.39 -6.89 21.01
C GLU A 267 -2.66 -5.81 21.81
N GLU A 268 -1.98 -6.17 22.91
CA GLU A 268 -1.29 -5.19 23.76
C GLU A 268 -0.25 -4.39 22.95
N HIS A 269 0.56 -5.08 22.14
CA HIS A 269 1.54 -4.46 21.25
C HIS A 269 0.90 -3.51 20.22
N ARG A 270 -0.30 -3.83 19.71
CA ARG A 270 -1.06 -2.91 18.84
C ARG A 270 -1.56 -1.68 19.61
N LEU A 271 -2.09 -1.87 20.81
CA LEU A 271 -2.61 -0.78 21.65
C LEU A 271 -1.52 0.13 22.23
N GLN A 272 -0.29 -0.37 22.39
CA GLN A 272 0.91 0.41 22.72
C GLN A 272 1.30 1.34 21.55
N GLN A 273 1.32 0.85 20.31
CA GLN A 273 1.55 1.69 19.12
C GLN A 273 0.48 2.79 18.95
N VAL A 274 -0.78 2.51 19.29
CA VAL A 274 -1.83 3.55 19.33
C VAL A 274 -1.58 4.57 20.45
N GLU A 275 -1.07 4.17 21.62
CA GLU A 275 -0.70 5.15 22.67
C GLU A 275 0.41 6.08 22.19
N ARG A 276 1.40 5.56 21.46
CA ARG A 276 2.46 6.37 20.86
C ARG A 276 1.91 7.42 19.88
N ALA A 277 0.94 7.04 19.03
CA ALA A 277 0.26 7.99 18.15
C ALA A 277 -0.52 9.07 18.94
N ILE A 278 -1.13 8.69 20.08
CA ILE A 278 -1.81 9.62 20.99
C ILE A 278 -0.83 10.60 21.66
N GLU A 279 0.33 10.14 22.15
CA GLU A 279 1.40 11.00 22.68
C GLU A 279 1.85 12.05 21.66
N LEU A 280 2.13 11.60 20.43
CA LEU A 280 2.63 12.46 19.37
C LEU A 280 1.55 13.46 18.92
N ASN A 281 0.29 13.06 18.79
CA ASN A 281 -0.83 13.98 18.51
C ASN A 281 -1.01 15.04 19.60
N LYS A 282 -0.93 14.67 20.90
CA LYS A 282 -0.99 15.64 22.02
C LYS A 282 0.07 16.76 21.88
N LYS A 283 1.25 16.43 21.34
CA LYS A 283 2.35 17.39 21.09
C LYS A 283 2.23 18.11 19.74
N TYR A 284 1.92 17.40 18.65
CA TYR A 284 1.96 17.84 17.26
C TYR A 284 0.57 17.82 16.61
N ASN A 285 -0.24 18.82 16.95
CA ASN A 285 -1.59 19.03 16.42
C ASN A 285 -1.78 20.48 15.92
N SER A 286 -2.97 20.78 15.39
CA SER A 286 -3.32 22.08 14.78
C SER A 286 -3.18 23.32 15.69
N LYS A 287 -3.07 23.16 17.02
CA LYS A 287 -2.82 24.27 17.95
C LYS A 287 -1.33 24.51 18.22
N ASN A 288 -0.54 23.44 18.23
CA ASN A 288 0.85 23.46 18.72
C ASN A 288 1.89 23.42 17.59
N SER A 289 1.57 22.79 16.47
CA SER A 289 2.44 22.67 15.29
C SER A 289 1.55 22.56 14.04
N PRO A 290 0.92 23.67 13.59
CA PRO A 290 -0.15 23.61 12.59
C PRO A 290 0.28 23.07 11.21
N ASP A 291 1.58 23.08 10.92
CA ASP A 291 2.19 22.73 9.64
C ASP A 291 2.99 21.41 9.67
N LEU A 292 3.16 20.78 10.83
CA LEU A 292 3.73 19.44 11.01
C LEU A 292 2.94 18.67 12.08
N ARG A 293 2.05 17.76 11.67
CA ARG A 293 1.03 17.17 12.54
C ARG A 293 0.93 15.65 12.46
N ILE A 294 0.81 14.98 13.61
CA ILE A 294 0.23 13.64 13.67
C ILE A 294 -1.29 13.78 13.77
N VAL A 295 -2.02 13.38 12.73
CA VAL A 295 -3.49 13.51 12.64
C VAL A 295 -4.20 12.23 13.11
N GLY A 296 -3.53 11.07 12.99
CA GLY A 296 -4.06 9.83 13.52
C GLY A 296 -3.19 8.61 13.21
N ILE A 297 -3.82 7.49 12.85
CA ILE A 297 -3.15 6.20 12.60
C ILE A 297 -3.42 5.67 11.20
N LYS A 298 -2.44 4.98 10.60
CA LYS A 298 -2.59 4.15 9.39
C LYS A 298 -2.68 2.68 9.80
N ILE A 299 -3.61 1.95 9.20
CA ILE A 299 -3.62 0.49 9.14
C ILE A 299 -3.62 0.07 7.66
N ILE A 300 -2.93 -1.03 7.34
CA ILE A 300 -2.91 -1.67 6.02
C ILE A 300 -3.70 -2.98 6.15
N CYS A 301 -4.97 -2.99 5.75
CA CYS A 301 -5.88 -4.09 6.07
C CYS A 301 -5.70 -5.31 5.17
N ASP A 302 -5.33 -5.11 3.90
CA ASP A 302 -5.06 -6.13 2.89
C ASP A 302 -3.87 -5.73 2.00
N GLY A 303 -3.58 -6.51 0.95
CA GLY A 303 -2.58 -6.19 -0.07
C GLY A 303 -3.18 -5.64 -1.37
N VAL A 304 -2.58 -5.95 -2.52
CA VAL A 304 -2.95 -5.40 -3.84
C VAL A 304 -3.57 -6.44 -4.78
N ILE A 305 -4.38 -5.98 -5.75
CA ILE A 305 -5.04 -6.86 -6.74
C ILE A 305 -4.02 -7.61 -7.60
N ASP A 306 -2.98 -6.92 -8.07
CA ASP A 306 -2.01 -7.47 -9.04
C ASP A 306 -1.13 -8.61 -8.47
N ALA A 307 -0.84 -8.57 -7.17
CA ALA A 307 -0.15 -9.65 -6.45
C ALA A 307 -1.12 -10.76 -5.96
N CYS A 308 -2.43 -10.60 -6.17
CA CYS A 308 -3.51 -11.40 -5.58
C CYS A 308 -3.57 -11.35 -4.02
N THR A 309 -3.08 -10.28 -3.40
CA THR A 309 -3.02 -10.12 -1.92
C THR A 309 -4.08 -9.19 -1.34
N ALA A 310 -4.83 -8.46 -2.17
CA ALA A 310 -6.03 -7.74 -1.73
C ALA A 310 -7.15 -8.73 -1.34
N ALA A 311 -7.89 -8.44 -0.27
CA ALA A 311 -8.86 -9.36 0.31
C ALA A 311 -10.24 -9.17 -0.35
N LEU A 312 -10.62 -10.14 -1.17
CA LEU A 312 -11.85 -10.12 -1.97
C LEU A 312 -13.00 -10.88 -1.29
N ALA A 313 -14.25 -10.53 -1.61
CA ALA A 313 -15.44 -11.26 -1.17
C ALA A 313 -15.67 -12.57 -1.97
N GLU A 314 -15.14 -12.64 -3.19
CA GLU A 314 -15.10 -13.84 -4.04
C GLU A 314 -13.64 -14.14 -4.46
N PRO A 315 -13.22 -15.41 -4.59
CA PRO A 315 -11.84 -15.75 -4.99
C PRO A 315 -11.38 -15.13 -6.31
N TYR A 316 -10.05 -14.99 -6.48
CA TYR A 316 -9.44 -14.53 -7.73
C TYR A 316 -9.72 -15.50 -8.88
N THR A 317 -10.17 -14.97 -10.01
CA THR A 317 -10.62 -15.75 -11.18
C THR A 317 -9.48 -16.51 -11.89
N THR A 318 -8.22 -16.12 -11.66
CA THR A 318 -7.02 -16.73 -12.27
C THR A 318 -6.51 -18.00 -11.61
N ASN A 319 -6.63 -18.10 -10.29
CA ASN A 319 -5.92 -19.09 -9.45
C ASN A 319 -6.81 -19.70 -8.36
N GLY A 320 -8.03 -19.19 -8.15
CA GLY A 320 -8.92 -19.61 -7.07
C GLY A 320 -8.39 -19.25 -5.68
N HIS A 321 -7.44 -18.31 -5.59
CA HIS A 321 -6.84 -17.85 -4.35
C HIS A 321 -7.80 -16.92 -3.60
N PHE A 322 -7.74 -17.00 -2.27
CA PHE A 322 -8.57 -16.28 -1.32
C PHE A 322 -7.82 -16.25 0.01
N GLU A 323 -6.93 -15.27 0.17
CA GLU A 323 -6.41 -14.93 1.50
C GLU A 323 -7.35 -13.93 2.18
N GLY A 324 -7.50 -14.09 3.49
CA GLY A 324 -8.19 -13.10 4.31
C GLY A 324 -7.37 -11.82 4.45
N PRO A 325 -7.95 -10.74 5.00
CA PRO A 325 -7.21 -9.51 5.25
C PRO A 325 -6.03 -9.75 6.21
N ILE A 326 -4.91 -9.06 5.96
CA ILE A 326 -3.73 -8.97 6.85
C ILE A 326 -4.16 -8.57 8.28
N TRP A 327 -5.24 -7.79 8.37
CA TRP A 327 -5.91 -7.47 9.63
C TRP A 327 -7.33 -8.03 9.67
N THR A 328 -7.53 -9.07 10.47
CA THR A 328 -8.87 -9.60 10.73
C THR A 328 -9.74 -8.59 11.50
N PRO A 329 -11.08 -8.68 11.45
CA PRO A 329 -11.97 -7.80 12.21
C PRO A 329 -11.64 -7.75 13.71
N GLU A 330 -11.22 -8.86 14.30
CA GLU A 330 -10.83 -8.98 15.71
C GLU A 330 -9.51 -8.25 16.02
N MET A 331 -8.63 -8.09 15.02
CA MET A 331 -7.41 -7.30 15.14
C MET A 331 -7.69 -5.80 14.98
N LEU A 332 -8.63 -5.43 14.10
CA LEU A 332 -9.04 -4.04 13.85
C LEU A 332 -9.85 -3.44 14.99
N ASP A 333 -10.85 -4.17 15.50
CA ASP A 333 -11.82 -3.73 16.50
C ASP A 333 -11.20 -2.92 17.67
N PRO A 334 -10.25 -3.47 18.46
CA PRO A 334 -9.71 -2.77 19.63
C PRO A 334 -8.82 -1.58 19.25
N VAL A 335 -8.14 -1.64 18.10
CA VAL A 335 -7.22 -0.60 17.60
C VAL A 335 -7.99 0.62 17.11
N VAL A 336 -8.99 0.39 16.24
CA VAL A 336 -9.90 1.43 15.74
C VAL A 336 -10.68 2.04 16.90
N LYS A 337 -11.23 1.21 17.81
CA LYS A 337 -11.90 1.69 19.02
C LYS A 337 -11.03 2.65 19.82
N LYS A 338 -9.80 2.26 20.18
CA LYS A 338 -8.90 3.11 20.99
C LYS A 338 -8.55 4.41 20.28
N ALA A 339 -8.29 4.38 18.97
CA ALA A 339 -7.98 5.57 18.18
C ALA A 339 -9.17 6.53 18.09
N SER A 340 -10.35 6.04 17.69
CA SER A 340 -11.59 6.83 17.59
C SER A 340 -12.10 7.34 18.95
N GLU A 341 -11.88 6.62 20.05
CA GLU A 341 -12.15 7.11 21.41
C GLU A 341 -11.19 8.21 21.85
N SER A 342 -9.93 8.15 21.42
CA SER A 342 -8.89 9.14 21.74
C SER A 342 -8.87 10.36 20.82
N GLY A 343 -9.76 10.42 19.82
CA GLY A 343 -9.86 11.53 18.88
C GLY A 343 -8.86 11.49 17.71
N LEU A 344 -8.15 10.37 17.51
CA LEU A 344 -7.29 10.17 16.36
C LEU A 344 -8.12 9.80 15.11
N GLN A 345 -7.67 10.27 13.94
CA GLN A 345 -8.28 9.87 12.67
C GLN A 345 -7.74 8.50 12.23
N CYS A 346 -8.60 7.49 12.14
CA CYS A 346 -8.27 6.23 11.50
C CYS A 346 -8.17 6.41 9.98
N ALA A 347 -7.04 6.00 9.39
CA ALA A 347 -6.84 5.81 7.96
C ALA A 347 -6.62 4.32 7.68
N LEU A 348 -7.53 3.72 6.92
CA LEU A 348 -7.54 2.28 6.64
C LEU A 348 -7.27 2.06 5.14
N HIS A 349 -6.13 1.51 4.78
CA HIS A 349 -5.93 1.00 3.42
C HIS A 349 -6.81 -0.23 3.24
N ALA A 350 -7.65 -0.21 2.21
CA ALA A 350 -8.53 -1.30 1.83
C ALA A 350 -8.71 -1.29 0.31
N ILE A 351 -8.14 -2.29 -0.37
CA ILE A 351 -8.16 -2.39 -1.84
C ILE A 351 -9.26 -3.34 -2.31
N GLY A 352 -9.36 -4.52 -1.70
CA GLY A 352 -10.37 -5.53 -2.01
C GLY A 352 -11.73 -5.26 -1.37
N ASP A 353 -12.80 -5.76 -1.98
CA ASP A 353 -14.17 -5.47 -1.55
C ASP A 353 -14.49 -6.01 -0.14
N GLN A 354 -13.91 -7.14 0.26
CA GLN A 354 -14.03 -7.65 1.64
C GLN A 354 -13.24 -6.80 2.65
N ALA A 355 -12.08 -6.25 2.27
CA ALA A 355 -11.33 -5.31 3.11
C ALA A 355 -12.09 -3.99 3.28
N VAL A 356 -12.65 -3.45 2.19
CA VAL A 356 -13.46 -2.22 2.23
C VAL A 356 -14.69 -2.43 3.10
N HIS A 357 -15.39 -3.56 2.96
CA HIS A 357 -16.54 -3.89 3.81
C HIS A 357 -16.17 -3.93 5.30
N ASN A 358 -15.05 -4.57 5.64
CA ASN A 358 -14.55 -4.64 7.02
C ASN A 358 -14.17 -3.25 7.56
N ALA A 359 -13.52 -2.42 6.74
CA ALA A 359 -13.15 -1.05 7.08
C ALA A 359 -14.39 -0.18 7.34
N VAL A 360 -15.41 -0.22 6.48
CA VAL A 360 -16.67 0.52 6.69
C VAL A 360 -17.40 0.02 7.94
N ASN A 361 -17.44 -1.30 8.18
CA ASN A 361 -18.08 -1.89 9.37
C ASN A 361 -17.44 -1.42 10.69
N VAL A 362 -16.10 -1.47 10.80
CA VAL A 362 -15.42 -1.06 12.04
C VAL A 362 -15.47 0.45 12.27
N LEU A 363 -15.50 1.26 11.19
CA LEU A 363 -15.68 2.71 11.27
C LEU A 363 -17.13 3.11 11.61
N GLU A 364 -18.15 2.39 11.12
CA GLU A 364 -19.56 2.61 11.52
C GLU A 364 -19.80 2.25 13.01
N LYS A 365 -19.04 1.29 13.53
CA LYS A 365 -19.15 0.77 14.91
C LYS A 365 -18.53 1.69 15.98
N TYR A 366 -17.45 2.41 15.66
CA TYR A 366 -16.70 3.23 16.63
C TYR A 366 -16.49 4.70 16.24
N GLY A 367 -16.63 5.04 14.97
CA GLY A 367 -16.47 6.40 14.47
C GLY A 367 -17.60 7.31 14.91
N LYS A 368 -17.28 8.59 15.12
CA LYS A 368 -18.22 9.64 15.55
C LYS A 368 -18.32 10.74 14.50
N PRO A 369 -19.48 11.42 14.38
CA PRO A 369 -19.64 12.54 13.45
C PRO A 369 -18.51 13.58 13.59
N GLY A 370 -17.96 14.01 12.46
CA GLY A 370 -16.86 14.98 12.42
C GLY A 370 -15.46 14.40 12.64
N GLN A 371 -15.28 13.10 12.93
CA GLN A 371 -13.95 12.49 13.02
C GLN A 371 -13.29 12.20 11.65
N ARG A 372 -14.04 12.35 10.56
CA ARG A 372 -13.57 12.26 9.16
C ARG A 372 -12.67 11.05 8.90
N HIS A 373 -12.98 9.90 9.49
CA HIS A 373 -12.20 8.68 9.26
C HIS A 373 -12.13 8.38 7.75
N ARG A 374 -11.05 7.76 7.31
CA ARG A 374 -10.71 7.71 5.88
C ARG A 374 -10.35 6.29 5.48
N ILE A 375 -10.81 5.92 4.29
CA ILE A 375 -10.45 4.66 3.64
C ILE A 375 -9.64 5.02 2.41
N GLU A 376 -8.51 4.36 2.26
CA GLU A 376 -7.53 4.59 1.21
C GLU A 376 -7.73 3.60 0.07
N HIS A 377 -7.45 4.04 -1.15
CA HIS A 377 -7.49 3.27 -2.41
C HIS A 377 -8.91 2.95 -2.90
N LEU A 378 -9.72 2.20 -2.13
CA LEU A 378 -11.12 1.87 -2.46
C LEU A 378 -11.29 1.23 -3.85
N GLU A 379 -10.26 0.52 -4.32
CA GLU A 379 -10.11 0.17 -5.75
C GLU A 379 -11.17 -0.82 -6.23
N LEU A 380 -11.55 -1.79 -5.40
CA LEU A 380 -12.75 -2.59 -5.58
C LEU A 380 -13.67 -2.39 -4.37
N THR A 381 -14.75 -1.62 -4.55
CA THR A 381 -15.70 -1.28 -3.47
C THR A 381 -17.10 -1.74 -3.83
N ALA A 382 -17.82 -2.43 -2.95
CA ALA A 382 -19.20 -2.85 -3.17
C ALA A 382 -20.18 -1.64 -3.28
N PRO A 383 -21.28 -1.73 -4.07
CA PRO A 383 -22.26 -0.63 -4.23
C PRO A 383 -22.92 -0.14 -2.94
N GLU A 384 -23.11 -1.04 -1.98
CA GLU A 384 -23.66 -0.79 -0.64
C GLU A 384 -22.67 -0.06 0.26
N ASP A 385 -21.37 -0.33 0.14
CA ASP A 385 -20.34 0.34 0.94
C ASP A 385 -20.01 1.73 0.40
N ALA A 386 -20.00 1.91 -0.93
CA ALA A 386 -19.95 3.24 -1.56
C ALA A 386 -21.04 4.19 -1.02
N LYS A 387 -22.26 3.68 -0.85
CA LYS A 387 -23.40 4.40 -0.25
C LYS A 387 -23.22 4.74 1.24
N ARG A 388 -22.42 3.96 1.96
CA ARG A 388 -22.16 4.17 3.40
C ARG A 388 -21.10 5.25 3.63
N LEU A 389 -20.14 5.44 2.71
CA LEU A 389 -19.04 6.39 2.87
C LEU A 389 -19.52 7.81 3.24
N GLY A 390 -20.34 8.43 2.38
CA GLY A 390 -20.87 9.78 2.62
C GLY A 390 -21.79 9.86 3.84
N ARG A 391 -22.66 8.86 4.03
CA ARG A 391 -23.57 8.75 5.19
C ARG A 391 -22.82 8.78 6.53
N LEU A 392 -21.64 8.18 6.59
CA LEU A 392 -20.80 8.07 7.78
C LEU A 392 -19.78 9.21 7.92
N GLY A 393 -19.72 10.13 6.96
CA GLY A 393 -18.68 11.16 6.90
C GLY A 393 -17.28 10.57 6.68
N ILE A 394 -17.19 9.40 6.06
CA ILE A 394 -15.92 8.77 5.70
C ILE A 394 -15.36 9.49 4.46
N THR A 395 -14.09 9.87 4.53
CA THR A 395 -13.38 10.41 3.37
C THR A 395 -12.89 9.28 2.47
N ALA A 396 -13.22 9.35 1.18
CA ALA A 396 -12.68 8.47 0.16
C ALA A 396 -11.34 9.04 -0.34
N SER A 397 -10.24 8.46 0.13
CA SER A 397 -8.89 8.85 -0.29
C SER A 397 -8.45 7.97 -1.45
N ILE A 398 -8.35 8.57 -2.64
CA ILE A 398 -8.28 7.86 -3.92
C ILE A 398 -7.02 8.25 -4.70
N GLN A 399 -6.50 7.33 -5.51
CA GLN A 399 -5.27 7.49 -6.29
C GLN A 399 -5.57 7.23 -7.77
N PRO A 400 -6.11 8.20 -8.52
CA PRO A 400 -6.46 7.99 -9.92
C PRO A 400 -5.34 7.51 -10.83
N VAL A 401 -4.08 7.76 -10.47
CA VAL A 401 -2.87 7.22 -11.13
C VAL A 401 -2.73 5.69 -11.02
N HIS A 402 -3.45 5.02 -10.11
CA HIS A 402 -3.62 3.56 -10.09
C HIS A 402 -4.66 3.09 -11.13
N SER A 403 -5.65 3.94 -11.46
CA SER A 403 -6.66 3.66 -12.47
C SER A 403 -6.17 3.81 -13.94
N ASP A 404 -4.85 3.94 -14.16
CA ASP A 404 -4.23 4.10 -15.47
C ASP A 404 -4.29 2.78 -16.29
N PRO A 405 -4.94 2.76 -17.47
CA PRO A 405 -5.09 1.56 -18.30
C PRO A 405 -3.80 0.80 -18.61
N ALA A 406 -2.63 1.46 -18.65
CA ALA A 406 -1.38 0.82 -19.02
C ALA A 406 -0.86 -0.18 -17.97
N ILE A 407 -1.29 -0.05 -16.70
CA ILE A 407 -0.96 -1.00 -15.63
C ILE A 407 -2.10 -2.01 -15.38
N LEU A 408 -3.35 -1.64 -15.63
CA LEU A 408 -4.53 -2.48 -15.33
C LEU A 408 -4.81 -3.62 -16.33
N ARG A 409 -3.93 -3.85 -17.32
CA ARG A 409 -4.15 -4.84 -18.40
C ARG A 409 -4.35 -6.29 -17.90
N ALA A 410 -3.92 -6.61 -16.69
CA ALA A 410 -4.15 -7.91 -16.05
C ALA A 410 -5.52 -8.05 -15.38
N TRP A 411 -6.13 -6.96 -14.90
CA TRP A 411 -7.29 -6.96 -14.01
C TRP A 411 -8.54 -7.70 -14.55
N PRO A 412 -8.92 -7.59 -15.84
CA PRO A 412 -10.06 -8.36 -16.38
C PRO A 412 -9.90 -9.88 -16.26
N LYS A 413 -8.64 -10.37 -16.19
CA LYS A 413 -8.31 -11.78 -15.96
C LYS A 413 -8.38 -12.14 -14.47
N LEU A 414 -7.87 -11.25 -13.60
CA LEU A 414 -7.78 -11.44 -12.14
C LEU A 414 -9.17 -11.42 -11.47
N LEU A 415 -10.00 -10.42 -11.81
CA LEU A 415 -11.30 -10.19 -11.19
C LEU A 415 -12.48 -10.78 -11.97
N GLY A 416 -12.27 -11.12 -13.25
CA GLY A 416 -13.33 -11.55 -14.16
C GLY A 416 -14.17 -10.40 -14.71
N PRO A 417 -15.03 -10.66 -15.70
CA PRO A 417 -15.66 -9.64 -16.54
C PRO A 417 -16.68 -8.76 -15.83
N GLU A 418 -17.27 -9.20 -14.71
CA GLU A 418 -18.29 -8.42 -14.00
C GLU A 418 -17.70 -7.52 -12.91
N ARG A 419 -16.86 -8.06 -12.01
CA ARG A 419 -16.26 -7.29 -10.92
C ARG A 419 -15.37 -6.15 -11.43
N VAL A 420 -14.60 -6.38 -12.50
CA VAL A 420 -13.70 -5.37 -13.08
C VAL A 420 -14.44 -4.11 -13.57
N LYS A 421 -15.73 -4.20 -13.93
CA LYS A 421 -16.57 -3.05 -14.34
C LYS A 421 -16.79 -2.04 -13.21
N ARG A 422 -16.51 -2.41 -11.95
CA ARG A 422 -16.60 -1.52 -10.77
C ARG A 422 -15.26 -1.07 -10.21
N ALA A 423 -14.16 -1.42 -10.85
CA ALA A 423 -12.83 -0.95 -10.45
C ALA A 423 -12.75 0.59 -10.47
N PHE A 424 -12.26 1.16 -9.37
CA PHE A 424 -12.04 2.59 -9.15
C PHE A 424 -13.29 3.46 -9.36
N ALA A 425 -14.37 3.15 -8.65
CA ALA A 425 -15.70 3.77 -8.78
C ALA A 425 -15.82 5.20 -8.19
N TYR A 426 -14.89 6.10 -8.51
CA TYR A 426 -14.70 7.37 -7.79
C TYR A 426 -15.92 8.30 -7.79
N SER A 427 -16.63 8.46 -8.91
CA SER A 427 -17.82 9.32 -8.96
C SER A 427 -19.00 8.76 -8.16
N ASP A 428 -19.09 7.44 -7.98
CA ASP A 428 -20.11 6.77 -7.15
C ASP A 428 -19.96 7.16 -5.68
N PHE A 429 -18.72 7.35 -5.20
CA PHE A 429 -18.47 7.82 -3.83
C PHE A 429 -18.93 9.28 -3.66
N ALA A 430 -18.61 10.15 -4.63
CA ALA A 430 -18.97 11.57 -4.61
C ALA A 430 -20.48 11.80 -4.77
N ASP A 431 -21.16 11.05 -5.65
CA ASP A 431 -22.61 11.15 -5.86
C ASP A 431 -23.41 10.60 -4.66
N HIS A 432 -22.81 9.76 -3.83
CA HIS A 432 -23.32 9.37 -2.50
C HIS A 432 -22.81 10.26 -1.34
N GLY A 433 -22.17 11.40 -1.65
CA GLY A 433 -21.82 12.44 -0.69
C GLY A 433 -20.54 12.22 0.11
N ALA A 434 -19.69 11.25 -0.27
CA ALA A 434 -18.36 11.12 0.32
C ALA A 434 -17.45 12.27 -0.10
N THR A 435 -16.68 12.83 0.82
CA THR A 435 -15.59 13.75 0.45
C THR A 435 -14.51 12.95 -0.27
N LEU A 436 -14.13 13.38 -1.47
CA LEU A 436 -12.97 12.83 -2.17
C LEU A 436 -11.71 13.59 -1.74
N ALA A 437 -10.62 12.85 -1.53
CA ALA A 437 -9.28 13.40 -1.40
C ALA A 437 -8.34 12.66 -2.37
N ILE A 438 -7.66 13.38 -3.27
CA ILE A 438 -6.77 12.75 -4.27
C ILE A 438 -5.33 12.70 -3.73
N GLY A 439 -4.77 11.49 -3.69
CA GLY A 439 -3.34 11.25 -3.43
C GLY A 439 -2.62 10.67 -4.65
N SER A 440 -1.29 10.60 -4.57
CA SER A 440 -0.46 9.93 -5.59
C SER A 440 0.01 8.53 -5.19
N ASP A 441 0.04 8.21 -3.90
CA ASP A 441 0.74 7.03 -3.35
C ASP A 441 2.18 6.91 -3.89
N THR A 442 2.90 8.03 -3.90
CA THR A 442 4.31 8.07 -4.28
C THR A 442 5.20 7.61 -3.11
N PRO A 443 6.24 6.78 -3.33
CA PRO A 443 6.90 6.49 -4.61
C PRO A 443 6.31 5.37 -5.48
N THR A 444 5.28 4.64 -5.04
CA THR A 444 4.63 3.56 -5.80
C THR A 444 4.09 4.05 -7.15
N ALA A 445 3.59 5.29 -7.20
CA ALA A 445 3.23 5.96 -8.44
C ALA A 445 3.85 7.38 -8.59
N PRO A 446 3.79 7.98 -9.81
CA PRO A 446 4.28 9.34 -10.05
C PRO A 446 3.57 10.41 -9.21
N TYR A 447 4.37 11.24 -8.52
CA TYR A 447 3.92 12.28 -7.59
C TYR A 447 3.26 13.51 -8.22
N ALA A 448 3.24 13.63 -9.56
CA ALA A 448 2.81 14.84 -10.26
C ALA A 448 1.27 14.94 -10.32
N PRO A 449 0.64 16.02 -9.79
CA PRO A 449 -0.83 16.10 -9.75
C PRO A 449 -1.50 16.20 -11.12
N LEU A 450 -0.95 16.94 -12.09
CA LEU A 450 -1.62 17.17 -13.39
C LEU A 450 -1.82 15.87 -14.19
N PRO A 451 -0.83 14.96 -14.33
CA PRO A 451 -1.06 13.61 -14.87
C PRO A 451 -2.04 12.75 -14.06
N ASN A 452 -2.05 12.85 -12.72
CA ASN A 452 -2.99 12.11 -11.88
C ASN A 452 -4.45 12.58 -12.13
N LEU A 453 -4.65 13.90 -12.23
CA LEU A 453 -5.94 14.52 -12.62
C LEU A 453 -6.36 14.16 -14.05
N TYR A 454 -5.43 13.98 -15.00
CA TYR A 454 -5.75 13.48 -16.33
C TYR A 454 -6.42 12.11 -16.27
N VAL A 455 -5.86 11.16 -15.50
CA VAL A 455 -6.48 9.84 -15.33
C VAL A 455 -7.82 9.96 -14.59
N ALA A 456 -7.91 10.81 -13.56
CA ALA A 456 -9.16 11.05 -12.81
C ALA A 456 -10.33 11.52 -13.70
N THR A 457 -10.05 12.41 -14.65
CA THR A 457 -11.05 13.06 -15.51
C THR A 457 -11.32 12.33 -16.82
N THR A 458 -10.34 11.64 -17.39
CA THR A 458 -10.45 11.00 -18.71
C THR A 458 -10.47 9.47 -18.67
N ARG A 459 -9.99 8.87 -17.58
CA ARG A 459 -9.79 7.42 -17.38
C ARG A 459 -8.87 6.75 -18.42
N LYS A 460 -8.10 7.55 -19.15
CA LYS A 460 -7.10 7.14 -20.16
C LYS A 460 -5.70 7.08 -19.54
N SER A 461 -4.75 6.48 -20.25
CA SER A 461 -3.37 6.37 -19.75
C SER A 461 -2.63 7.70 -19.80
N ALA A 462 -2.09 8.13 -18.66
CA ALA A 462 -1.09 9.19 -18.59
C ALA A 462 0.33 8.63 -18.83
N ARG A 463 0.55 7.34 -18.50
CA ARG A 463 1.84 6.65 -18.65
C ARG A 463 2.16 6.25 -20.09
N GLN A 464 1.14 5.91 -20.88
CA GLN A 464 1.24 5.43 -22.27
C GLN A 464 0.06 5.97 -23.13
N PRO A 465 -0.08 7.29 -23.30
CA PRO A 465 -1.25 7.90 -23.96
C PRO A 465 -1.47 7.41 -25.40
N ASP A 466 -0.39 7.08 -26.13
CA ASP A 466 -0.44 6.61 -27.51
C ASP A 466 -0.66 5.09 -27.66
N ALA A 467 -0.79 4.33 -26.56
CA ALA A 467 -0.91 2.86 -26.62
C ALA A 467 -2.29 2.37 -27.10
N GLY A 468 -3.30 3.24 -27.14
CA GLY A 468 -4.63 2.91 -27.64
C GLY A 468 -5.50 2.06 -26.70
N ASP A 469 -5.11 1.91 -25.43
CA ASP A 469 -5.96 1.27 -24.41
C ASP A 469 -7.28 2.05 -24.24
N ALA A 470 -8.39 1.31 -24.07
CA ALA A 470 -9.69 1.90 -23.80
C ALA A 470 -9.72 2.54 -22.39
N PRO A 471 -10.52 3.61 -22.17
CA PRO A 471 -10.65 4.21 -20.85
C PRO A 471 -11.25 3.22 -19.84
N VAL A 472 -10.62 3.07 -18.66
CA VAL A 472 -11.06 2.10 -17.66
C VAL A 472 -12.27 2.63 -16.90
N ASN A 473 -13.45 2.01 -17.12
CA ASN A 473 -14.72 2.36 -16.48
C ASN A 473 -15.03 3.87 -16.55
N GLU A 474 -15.09 4.42 -17.77
CA GLU A 474 -15.25 5.87 -18.03
C GLU A 474 -16.45 6.51 -17.29
N ASN A 475 -17.51 5.74 -17.07
CA ASN A 475 -18.69 6.15 -16.30
C ASN A 475 -18.39 6.53 -14.83
N PHE A 476 -17.21 6.19 -14.29
CA PHE A 476 -16.76 6.57 -12.95
C PHE A 476 -15.73 7.73 -12.92
N ARG A 477 -15.50 8.41 -14.05
CA ARG A 477 -14.64 9.60 -14.13
C ARG A 477 -15.18 10.76 -13.28
N LEU A 478 -14.28 11.65 -12.87
CA LEU A 478 -14.61 12.88 -12.16
C LEU A 478 -14.66 14.07 -13.14
N GLU A 479 -15.52 15.06 -12.86
CA GLU A 479 -15.43 16.34 -13.57
C GLU A 479 -14.21 17.15 -13.10
N LEU A 480 -13.61 17.95 -13.99
CA LEU A 480 -12.33 18.64 -13.72
C LEU A 480 -12.37 19.50 -12.44
N ALA A 481 -13.47 20.21 -12.20
CA ALA A 481 -13.66 21.01 -10.99
C ALA A 481 -13.71 20.14 -9.71
N GLN A 482 -14.33 18.95 -9.76
CA GLN A 482 -14.34 18.02 -8.65
C GLN A 482 -12.95 17.43 -8.41
N ALA A 483 -12.22 17.07 -9.47
CA ALA A 483 -10.88 16.51 -9.37
C ALA A 483 -9.87 17.53 -8.80
N VAL A 484 -9.87 18.78 -9.29
CA VAL A 484 -9.04 19.87 -8.73
C VAL A 484 -9.43 20.17 -7.28
N THR A 485 -10.73 20.18 -6.95
CA THR A 485 -11.19 20.35 -5.57
C THR A 485 -10.73 19.20 -4.65
N ALA A 486 -10.73 17.96 -5.14
CA ALA A 486 -10.33 16.78 -4.35
C ALA A 486 -8.81 16.75 -4.04
N VAL A 487 -7.95 17.26 -4.92
CA VAL A 487 -6.50 17.41 -4.67
C VAL A 487 -6.12 18.73 -3.96
N THR A 488 -7.12 19.52 -3.55
CA THR A 488 -6.92 20.81 -2.84
C THR A 488 -7.80 20.92 -1.59
N GLU A 489 -9.05 21.40 -1.70
CA GLU A 489 -9.95 21.61 -0.56
C GLU A 489 -10.38 20.28 0.09
N GLY A 490 -10.54 19.20 -0.69
CA GLY A 490 -10.83 17.85 -0.20
C GLY A 490 -9.67 17.23 0.58
N ALA A 491 -8.43 17.42 0.11
CA ALA A 491 -7.21 17.00 0.80
C ALA A 491 -6.91 17.86 2.05
N ALA A 492 -7.24 19.16 2.02
CA ALA A 492 -7.22 19.99 3.22
C ALA A 492 -8.27 19.53 4.25
N PHE A 493 -9.50 19.24 3.81
CA PHE A 493 -10.59 18.77 4.68
C PHE A 493 -10.29 17.39 5.29
N SER A 494 -9.71 16.47 4.51
CA SER A 494 -9.32 15.13 4.99
C SER A 494 -8.21 15.14 6.05
N SER A 495 -7.58 16.30 6.29
CA SER A 495 -6.52 16.50 7.29
C SER A 495 -6.84 17.61 8.31
N PHE A 496 -8.07 18.14 8.36
CA PHE A 496 -8.47 19.25 9.25
C PHE A 496 -7.61 20.51 9.04
N SER A 497 -7.34 20.84 7.78
CA SER A 497 -6.51 21.95 7.31
C SER A 497 -7.32 23.00 6.52
N GLU A 498 -8.60 22.73 6.24
CA GLU A 498 -9.41 23.52 5.30
C GLU A 498 -9.65 24.96 5.75
N ASP A 499 -9.65 25.29 7.03
CA ASP A 499 -9.77 26.68 7.51
C ASP A 499 -8.52 27.53 7.18
N ARG A 500 -7.39 26.89 6.86
CA ARG A 500 -6.10 27.56 6.58
C ARG A 500 -5.73 27.57 5.11
N VAL A 501 -5.96 26.46 4.40
CA VAL A 501 -5.40 26.18 3.06
C VAL A 501 -6.44 25.52 2.12
N GLY A 502 -6.00 25.09 0.94
CA GLY A 502 -6.79 24.23 0.04
C GLY A 502 -7.84 24.93 -0.83
N SER A 503 -8.12 26.22 -0.63
CA SER A 503 -8.90 27.01 -1.61
C SER A 503 -8.49 28.48 -1.60
N LEU A 504 -8.74 29.19 -2.70
CA LEU A 504 -8.45 30.61 -2.82
C LEU A 504 -9.60 31.42 -2.20
N LYS A 505 -9.57 31.62 -0.88
CA LYS A 505 -10.60 32.37 -0.13
C LYS A 505 -9.94 33.36 0.84
N VAL A 506 -10.56 34.54 1.02
CA VAL A 506 -10.00 35.61 1.87
C VAL A 506 -9.73 35.13 3.30
N GLY A 507 -8.58 35.50 3.86
CA GLY A 507 -8.13 35.13 5.21
C GLY A 507 -7.33 33.83 5.30
N LYS A 508 -7.42 32.95 4.28
CA LYS A 508 -6.57 31.77 4.12
C LYS A 508 -5.14 32.16 3.75
N MET A 509 -4.21 31.22 3.95
CA MET A 509 -2.83 31.37 3.51
C MET A 509 -2.76 31.43 1.98
N ALA A 510 -1.83 32.22 1.45
CA ALA A 510 -1.60 32.36 0.02
C ALA A 510 -0.72 31.21 -0.50
N ASP A 511 -1.28 30.00 -0.46
CA ASP A 511 -0.69 28.78 -1.01
C ASP A 511 -1.40 28.42 -2.32
N PHE A 512 -0.69 28.55 -3.44
CA PHE A 512 -1.26 28.41 -4.78
C PHE A 512 -0.21 28.01 -5.82
N CYS A 513 -0.66 27.51 -6.96
CA CYS A 513 0.17 27.30 -8.12
C CYS A 513 -0.38 28.08 -9.34
N VAL A 514 0.52 28.65 -10.14
CA VAL A 514 0.20 29.30 -11.41
C VAL A 514 0.41 28.25 -12.51
N VAL A 515 -0.63 27.96 -13.29
CA VAL A 515 -0.65 26.86 -14.26
C VAL A 515 -0.96 27.36 -15.66
N ASP A 516 -0.09 27.03 -16.61
CA ASP A 516 -0.33 27.18 -18.05
C ASP A 516 -1.07 25.94 -18.56
N MET A 517 -2.37 26.08 -18.83
CA MET A 517 -3.26 24.98 -19.18
C MET A 517 -4.52 25.47 -19.88
N GLU A 518 -5.20 24.58 -20.60
CA GLU A 518 -6.64 24.70 -20.86
C GLU A 518 -7.43 24.00 -19.75
N TRP A 519 -8.62 24.52 -19.41
CA TRP A 519 -9.51 23.91 -18.41
C TRP A 519 -10.34 22.77 -19.03
N LYS A 520 -9.66 21.71 -19.45
CA LYS A 520 -10.22 20.48 -20.05
C LYS A 520 -9.42 19.27 -19.56
N GLY A 521 -10.09 18.16 -19.25
CA GLY A 521 -9.43 16.95 -18.75
C GLY A 521 -8.40 16.38 -19.72
N GLU A 522 -8.73 16.37 -21.01
CA GLU A 522 -7.90 15.85 -22.11
C GLU A 522 -6.59 16.62 -22.31
N GLU A 523 -6.55 17.89 -21.90
CA GLU A 523 -5.42 18.80 -22.11
C GLU A 523 -4.42 18.79 -20.94
N LEU A 524 -4.73 18.11 -19.83
CA LEU A 524 -3.91 18.10 -18.61
C LEU A 524 -2.49 17.53 -18.80
N LEU A 525 -2.25 16.67 -19.80
CA LEU A 525 -0.89 16.20 -20.11
C LEU A 525 -0.01 17.26 -20.81
N LYS A 526 -0.62 18.34 -21.31
CA LYS A 526 0.10 19.50 -21.88
C LYS A 526 0.28 20.64 -20.86
N ALA A 527 -0.48 20.59 -19.77
CA ALA A 527 -0.48 21.58 -18.70
C ALA A 527 0.87 21.63 -17.95
N LYS A 528 1.25 22.82 -17.49
CA LYS A 528 2.52 23.05 -16.77
C LYS A 528 2.33 23.98 -15.59
N VAL A 529 2.84 23.59 -14.43
CA VAL A 529 3.06 24.53 -13.33
C VAL A 529 4.20 25.47 -13.74
N MET A 530 3.98 26.76 -13.55
CA MET A 530 4.90 27.85 -13.89
C MET A 530 5.49 28.51 -12.65
N GLU A 531 4.71 28.54 -11.56
CA GLU A 531 5.09 29.04 -10.25
C GLU A 531 4.34 28.25 -9.17
N THR A 532 5.02 27.96 -8.07
CA THR A 532 4.37 27.50 -6.83
C THR A 532 4.62 28.56 -5.75
N TRP A 533 3.64 28.78 -4.91
CA TRP A 533 3.67 29.80 -3.87
C TRP A 533 3.27 29.18 -2.53
N PHE A 534 4.06 29.45 -1.50
CA PHE A 534 3.89 28.98 -0.13
C PHE A 534 3.91 30.21 0.79
N GLU A 535 2.85 30.43 1.56
CA GLU A 535 2.69 31.61 2.44
C GLU A 535 2.97 32.94 1.74
N GLY A 536 2.44 33.11 0.52
CA GLY A 536 2.59 34.34 -0.26
C GLY A 536 4.00 34.61 -0.77
N LYS A 537 4.91 33.64 -0.68
CA LYS A 537 6.25 33.66 -1.28
C LYS A 537 6.29 32.64 -2.42
N LYS A 538 6.78 33.05 -3.59
CA LYS A 538 7.10 32.09 -4.66
C LYS A 538 8.20 31.16 -4.16
N SER A 539 8.03 29.84 -4.31
CA SER A 539 9.08 28.88 -4.02
C SER A 539 10.26 29.11 -4.95
N GLU A 540 11.47 29.21 -4.42
CA GLU A 540 12.70 29.34 -5.21
C GLU A 540 13.04 28.00 -5.89
N GLU A 541 12.39 27.73 -7.02
CA GLU A 541 13.02 26.87 -8.02
C GLU A 541 14.28 27.59 -8.54
N GLU A 542 15.44 26.95 -8.40
CA GLU A 542 16.48 27.03 -9.43
C GLU A 542 15.93 26.40 -10.72
N ILE A 543 15.05 27.12 -11.43
CA ILE A 543 14.35 26.64 -12.63
C ILE A 543 15.40 26.08 -13.59
N ASN A 544 15.30 24.76 -13.86
CA ASN A 544 16.42 23.94 -14.28
C ASN A 544 16.79 24.12 -15.77
N THR A 545 17.29 25.31 -16.08
CA THR A 545 18.03 25.66 -17.29
C THR A 545 19.46 25.15 -17.26
N ALA A 546 19.91 24.59 -16.12
CA ALA A 546 21.20 23.94 -15.91
C ALA A 546 21.35 22.56 -16.59
N LYS A 547 20.63 22.30 -17.69
CA LYS A 547 21.00 21.24 -18.66
C LYS A 547 22.25 21.61 -19.48
N ARG A 548 23.33 22.00 -18.78
CA ARG A 548 24.74 22.04 -19.19
C ARG A 548 25.61 22.35 -17.97
N ASN A 549 26.64 21.53 -17.77
CA ASN A 549 27.80 21.75 -16.89
C ASN A 549 27.54 21.86 -15.37
N VAL A 550 27.35 20.71 -14.71
CA VAL A 550 27.81 20.54 -13.32
C VAL A 550 28.93 19.50 -13.29
N ALA A 551 30.16 19.99 -13.34
CA ALA A 551 31.30 19.28 -12.74
C ALA A 551 31.41 19.76 -11.28
N PRO A 552 31.81 18.90 -10.32
CA PRO A 552 31.70 19.22 -8.89
C PRO A 552 32.66 20.33 -8.48
N HIS A 553 32.18 21.57 -8.36
CA HIS A 553 32.98 22.71 -7.92
C HIS A 553 33.03 22.90 -6.40
N PHE A 554 33.11 21.78 -5.67
CA PHE A 554 33.26 21.75 -4.20
C PHE A 554 34.61 21.18 -3.74
N ALA A 555 35.66 21.47 -4.52
CA ALA A 555 37.03 21.00 -4.29
C ALA A 555 38.07 22.14 -4.37
N ARG A 556 37.74 23.37 -3.94
CA ARG A 556 38.68 24.51 -4.07
C ARG A 556 38.60 25.66 -3.06
N GLN A 557 38.44 25.38 -1.76
CA GLN A 557 38.68 26.41 -0.72
C GLN A 557 39.43 25.95 0.54
N LEU A 558 40.14 24.81 0.52
CA LEU A 558 40.92 24.33 1.67
C LEU A 558 42.34 23.85 1.33
N LEU A 559 43.13 24.67 0.61
CA LEU A 559 44.53 24.31 0.26
C LEU A 559 45.50 25.50 0.06
N LEU A 560 45.39 26.54 0.90
CA LEU A 560 46.32 27.70 0.90
C LEU A 560 46.71 28.20 2.30
N ALA A 561 47.17 27.30 3.19
CA ALA A 561 47.87 27.69 4.43
C ALA A 561 48.91 26.65 4.89
N LYS A 562 50.14 26.84 4.39
CA LYS A 562 51.44 26.33 4.86
C LYS A 562 51.46 25.62 6.24
N GLY A 563 51.97 24.39 6.26
CA GLY A 563 52.64 23.86 7.45
C GLY A 563 53.99 24.53 7.68
N GLY A 564 54.34 24.80 8.94
CA GLY A 564 55.61 25.40 9.34
C GLY A 564 55.60 25.75 10.84
N LEU A 565 56.71 25.51 11.54
CA LEU A 565 56.83 25.75 12.98
C LEU A 565 56.81 27.25 13.32
N VAL A 566 56.37 27.61 14.54
CA VAL A 566 57.20 28.32 15.57
C VAL A 566 56.37 28.78 16.79
N SER A 567 56.90 28.48 17.99
CA SER A 567 56.69 29.10 19.32
C SER A 567 55.28 29.23 19.95
N ALA A 568 55.27 29.18 21.28
CA ALA A 568 54.17 29.58 22.15
C ALA A 568 54.26 31.07 22.57
N ALA A 569 53.14 31.65 23.03
CA ALA A 569 53.09 32.68 24.09
C ALA A 569 51.65 32.95 24.60
N CYS A 570 51.49 33.03 25.93
CA CYS A 570 50.41 33.63 26.75
C CYS A 570 48.92 33.25 26.54
N ILE A 571 48.01 33.15 27.54
CA ILE A 571 47.87 33.57 28.97
C ILE A 571 46.91 34.77 29.22
N PHE A 572 45.74 34.43 29.80
CA PHE A 572 44.86 35.18 30.74
C PHE A 572 44.33 36.60 30.42
N TYR A 573 42.99 36.73 30.34
CA TYR A 573 42.13 37.34 31.39
C TYR A 573 40.66 36.89 31.11
N VAL A 574 39.75 36.49 32.01
CA VAL A 574 39.36 36.85 33.41
C VAL A 574 38.44 38.08 33.48
N ALA A 575 37.28 38.09 34.18
CA ALA A 575 36.34 37.03 34.62
C ALA A 575 35.04 37.65 35.24
N ARG A 576 34.11 36.78 35.68
CA ARG A 576 33.15 36.94 36.81
C ARG A 576 31.93 37.86 36.67
N HIS A 577 30.77 37.31 37.08
CA HIS A 577 30.17 37.66 38.38
C HIS A 577 29.67 36.40 39.13
N PHE A 578 29.47 36.53 40.44
CA PHE A 578 29.04 35.52 41.44
C PHE A 578 27.62 35.89 41.95
N ALA A 579 26.86 35.13 42.77
CA ALA A 579 26.71 33.68 43.01
C ALA A 579 25.45 33.44 43.91
N PRO A 580 25.43 32.73 45.07
CA PRO A 580 24.79 31.39 45.16
C PRO A 580 23.78 31.18 46.33
N ALA A 581 22.95 30.11 46.26
CA ALA A 581 22.50 29.26 47.40
C ALA A 581 21.54 28.12 46.95
N SER A 582 21.29 27.03 47.69
CA SER A 582 22.18 26.16 48.50
C SER A 582 21.46 24.86 48.95
N ARG A 583 22.24 23.80 49.26
CA ARG A 583 21.92 22.58 50.08
C ARG A 583 21.20 21.38 49.44
N LEU A 584 21.81 20.21 49.67
CA LEU A 584 21.28 18.83 49.58
C LEU A 584 20.48 18.49 50.88
N PRO A 585 19.85 17.30 50.98
CA PRO A 585 20.61 16.13 51.43
C PRO A 585 20.40 14.84 50.59
N THR A 586 21.43 14.00 50.56
CA THR A 586 21.41 12.63 50.02
C THR A 586 21.02 11.63 51.12
N ILE A 587 20.35 10.51 50.77
CA ILE A 587 20.25 9.32 51.62
C ILE A 587 20.58 8.06 50.80
N LEU A 588 21.36 7.14 51.39
CA LEU A 588 21.78 5.85 50.84
C LEU A 588 21.75 4.79 51.96
N VAL A 589 20.95 3.73 51.80
CA VAL A 589 20.99 2.43 52.52
C VAL A 589 20.34 1.41 51.56
N GLU A 590 21.11 0.69 50.75
CA GLU A 590 21.64 -0.68 50.94
C GLU A 590 20.63 -1.86 50.72
N PRO A 591 21.08 -3.00 50.14
CA PRO A 591 20.21 -4.13 49.73
C PRO A 591 20.24 -5.33 50.69
N SER A 592 19.25 -6.24 50.61
CA SER A 592 19.22 -7.49 51.38
C SER A 592 18.77 -8.75 50.61
N THR A 593 19.72 -9.68 50.48
CA THR A 593 19.59 -11.16 50.46
C THR A 593 18.32 -11.87 49.92
N ILE A 594 18.54 -12.62 48.84
CA ILE A 594 18.42 -14.10 48.74
C ILE A 594 17.24 -14.77 49.48
N HIS A 595 16.43 -15.49 48.71
CA HIS A 595 15.93 -16.80 49.15
C HIS A 595 15.99 -17.82 48.00
N THR A 596 16.76 -18.89 48.18
CA THR A 596 16.73 -20.10 47.35
C THR A 596 15.74 -21.12 47.92
N ALA A 597 15.01 -21.83 47.06
CA ALA A 597 14.25 -23.03 47.39
C ALA A 597 14.43 -24.06 46.27
N GLU A 598 14.41 -25.34 46.63
CA GLU A 598 14.95 -26.42 45.78
C GLU A 598 13.91 -27.18 44.95
N MET A 599 14.46 -28.06 44.11
CA MET A 599 13.83 -29.04 43.22
C MET A 599 12.55 -29.70 43.75
N LEU A 600 11.61 -29.96 42.83
CA LEU A 600 10.84 -31.21 42.82
C LEU A 600 10.84 -31.80 41.40
N THR A 601 11.10 -33.09 41.30
CA THR A 601 11.17 -33.82 40.03
C THR A 601 9.99 -34.77 39.85
N ASN A 602 9.76 -35.19 38.61
CA ASN A 602 8.88 -36.28 38.18
C ASN A 602 7.36 -36.11 38.39
N ARG A 603 6.61 -36.24 37.28
CA ARG A 603 5.88 -37.50 37.00
C ARG A 603 5.55 -37.66 35.52
N ARG A 604 5.69 -38.89 35.02
CA ARG A 604 5.07 -39.35 33.76
C ARG A 604 3.63 -39.77 34.04
N SER A 605 2.73 -39.54 33.09
CA SER A 605 1.39 -40.16 33.05
C SER A 605 1.04 -40.60 31.63
N THR A 606 1.51 -41.78 31.23
CA THR A 606 0.91 -42.56 30.13
C THR A 606 -0.42 -43.16 30.58
N MET A 607 -1.39 -43.28 29.68
CA MET A 607 -2.58 -44.11 29.88
C MET A 607 -2.73 -45.11 28.72
N MET A 608 -3.07 -46.36 29.02
CA MET A 608 -3.20 -47.47 28.06
C MET A 608 -4.60 -48.07 28.10
N VAL A 609 -5.10 -48.56 26.97
CA VAL A 609 -6.18 -49.57 26.90
C VAL A 609 -5.77 -50.62 25.84
N PRO A 610 -6.02 -51.94 26.02
CA PRO A 610 -5.23 -53.00 25.37
C PRO A 610 -5.76 -53.49 24.00
N PRO A 611 -4.96 -54.27 23.24
CA PRO A 611 -5.32 -54.80 21.92
C PRO A 611 -5.97 -56.20 21.98
N ASN A 612 -6.73 -56.58 20.93
CA ASN A 612 -6.79 -57.99 20.49
C ASN A 612 -7.37 -58.23 19.08
N ARG A 613 -6.92 -59.32 18.45
CA ARG A 613 -7.48 -60.08 17.30
C ARG A 613 -7.62 -59.40 15.92
N MET A 614 -6.63 -59.69 15.05
CA MET A 614 -6.90 -60.03 13.64
C MET A 614 -7.58 -61.42 13.54
N PRO A 615 -8.11 -61.82 12.37
CA PRO A 615 -7.27 -62.58 11.41
C PRO A 615 -7.44 -62.14 9.94
N SER A 616 -6.57 -62.68 9.07
CA SER A 616 -6.48 -62.39 7.62
C SER A 616 -7.02 -63.53 6.74
N TRP A 617 -7.42 -63.25 5.49
CA TRP A 617 -7.03 -64.00 4.27
C TRP A 617 -7.62 -63.40 2.96
N HIS A 618 -7.00 -63.74 1.80
CA HIS A 618 -7.55 -63.58 0.43
C HIS A 618 -8.04 -64.94 -0.09
N PRO A 619 -8.86 -65.02 -1.17
CA PRO A 619 -8.32 -65.50 -2.45
C PRO A 619 -9.01 -64.93 -3.72
N HIS A 620 -8.68 -65.47 -4.91
CA HIS A 620 -9.10 -65.00 -6.24
C HIS A 620 -10.28 -65.78 -6.89
N SER A 621 -10.89 -65.13 -7.91
CA SER A 621 -11.19 -65.66 -9.27
C SER A 621 -12.63 -66.04 -9.72
N LYS A 622 -13.00 -65.45 -10.88
CA LYS A 622 -13.75 -65.94 -12.07
C LYS A 622 -15.09 -66.72 -11.97
N GLY A 623 -16.10 -66.20 -12.70
CA GLY A 623 -17.29 -66.91 -13.22
C GLY A 623 -18.39 -65.88 -13.62
N SER A 624 -18.56 -65.50 -14.89
CA SER A 624 -19.31 -66.17 -15.99
C SER A 624 -20.85 -66.01 -15.92
N MET A 625 -21.41 -65.20 -16.83
CA MET A 625 -22.86 -65.00 -17.07
C MET A 625 -23.44 -66.03 -18.05
N PRO A 626 -24.78 -66.23 -18.04
CA PRO A 626 -25.58 -66.52 -19.24
C PRO A 626 -26.59 -65.39 -19.55
N GLN A 627 -27.31 -65.50 -20.68
CA GLN A 627 -28.16 -64.44 -21.29
C GLN A 627 -29.64 -64.88 -21.50
N ASP A 628 -30.40 -64.05 -22.24
CA ASP A 628 -31.57 -64.35 -23.10
C ASP A 628 -32.99 -64.19 -22.51
N VAL A 629 -34.03 -63.72 -23.24
CA VAL A 629 -34.08 -63.06 -24.58
C VAL A 629 -35.34 -62.15 -24.76
N VAL A 630 -35.14 -61.05 -25.49
CA VAL A 630 -36.03 -60.16 -26.31
C VAL A 630 -37.56 -60.37 -26.39
N ALA A 631 -38.34 -59.27 -26.24
CA ALA A 631 -39.47 -58.90 -27.11
C ALA A 631 -39.84 -57.39 -27.01
N ALA A 632 -40.11 -56.71 -28.14
CA ALA A 632 -40.63 -55.33 -28.22
C ALA A 632 -41.50 -55.15 -29.48
N PRO A 633 -42.55 -54.30 -29.42
CA PRO A 633 -42.60 -52.98 -30.13
C PRO A 633 -43.34 -51.89 -29.28
N LEU A 634 -43.66 -50.65 -29.69
CA LEU A 634 -43.18 -49.53 -30.55
C LEU A 634 -44.22 -48.37 -30.34
N SER A 635 -44.01 -47.06 -30.48
CA SER A 635 -42.82 -46.17 -30.41
C SER A 635 -43.25 -44.69 -30.58
N THR A 636 -42.77 -43.76 -29.76
CA THR A 636 -42.79 -42.30 -30.00
C THR A 636 -41.52 -41.64 -29.45
N ASP A 637 -41.12 -40.51 -30.03
CA ASP A 637 -39.79 -39.91 -29.86
C ASP A 637 -39.58 -39.11 -28.57
N THR A 638 -38.39 -39.21 -27.96
CA THR A 638 -37.40 -38.12 -27.75
C THR A 638 -36.41 -38.44 -26.62
N GLU A 639 -35.15 -38.02 -26.81
CA GLU A 639 -34.03 -37.92 -25.85
C GLU A 639 -33.81 -39.02 -24.78
N ALA A 640 -32.65 -39.70 -24.88
CA ALA A 640 -32.16 -40.58 -23.81
C ALA A 640 -31.82 -39.77 -22.54
N PRO A 641 -32.20 -40.23 -21.32
CA PRO A 641 -32.02 -39.48 -20.09
C PRO A 641 -30.52 -39.32 -19.75
N GLN A 642 -30.03 -38.09 -19.83
CA GLN A 642 -28.67 -37.74 -19.39
C GLN A 642 -28.49 -38.03 -17.90
N SER A 643 -27.34 -38.59 -17.53
CA SER A 643 -26.96 -38.87 -16.14
C SER A 643 -26.68 -37.57 -15.37
N ARG A 644 -27.74 -36.90 -14.91
CA ARG A 644 -27.66 -35.73 -14.03
C ARG A 644 -27.42 -36.16 -12.58
N THR A 645 -26.18 -36.52 -12.26
CA THR A 645 -25.69 -36.37 -10.88
C THR A 645 -25.66 -34.87 -10.58
N PRO A 646 -26.38 -34.35 -9.57
CA PRO A 646 -26.30 -32.93 -9.23
C PRO A 646 -24.90 -32.60 -8.72
N ALA A 647 -24.38 -31.42 -9.07
CA ALA A 647 -23.13 -30.93 -8.52
C ALA A 647 -23.25 -30.75 -7.00
N MET A 648 -22.32 -31.33 -6.24
CA MET A 648 -22.25 -31.15 -4.80
C MET A 648 -21.86 -29.70 -4.49
N LEU A 649 -22.69 -28.98 -3.73
CA LEU A 649 -22.32 -27.66 -3.22
C LEU A 649 -21.26 -27.82 -2.13
N THR A 650 -20.18 -27.04 -2.16
CA THR A 650 -19.14 -27.07 -1.12
C THR A 650 -18.81 -25.67 -0.63
N SER A 651 -18.79 -25.47 0.68
CA SER A 651 -18.50 -24.19 1.36
C SER A 651 -17.49 -24.38 2.49
N THR A 652 -16.54 -23.45 2.63
CA THR A 652 -15.66 -23.35 3.80
C THR A 652 -16.35 -22.65 4.97
N SER A 653 -17.37 -21.80 4.70
CA SER A 653 -18.19 -21.17 5.73
C SER A 653 -19.08 -22.20 6.46
N SER A 654 -19.47 -21.87 7.69
CA SER A 654 -20.45 -22.63 8.48
C SER A 654 -21.88 -22.57 7.92
N ASP A 655 -22.11 -21.80 6.84
CA ASP A 655 -23.38 -21.66 6.14
C ASP A 655 -23.25 -21.82 4.60
N LEU A 656 -24.41 -21.74 3.93
CA LEU A 656 -24.58 -21.91 2.48
C LEU A 656 -25.53 -20.81 1.96
N PRO A 657 -25.01 -19.64 1.53
CA PRO A 657 -25.84 -18.53 1.05
C PRO A 657 -26.86 -18.92 -0.02
N GLY A 658 -28.09 -18.42 0.13
CA GLY A 658 -29.23 -18.73 -0.75
C GLY A 658 -29.76 -20.16 -0.68
N HIS A 659 -29.32 -20.97 0.30
CA HIS A 659 -29.74 -22.36 0.48
C HIS A 659 -30.04 -22.69 1.95
N ARG A 660 -31.31 -22.72 2.32
CA ARG A 660 -31.74 -23.25 3.63
C ARG A 660 -31.32 -24.71 3.82
N ILE A 661 -30.59 -24.97 4.91
CA ILE A 661 -30.29 -26.32 5.40
C ILE A 661 -31.58 -26.97 5.89
N ILE A 662 -31.93 -28.11 5.30
CA ILE A 662 -33.14 -28.87 5.66
C ILE A 662 -32.78 -30.05 6.58
N ARG A 663 -31.61 -30.65 6.39
CA ARG A 663 -31.11 -31.75 7.23
C ARG A 663 -29.58 -31.79 7.26
N VAL A 664 -29.00 -31.79 8.45
CA VAL A 664 -27.58 -32.12 8.65
C VAL A 664 -27.40 -33.65 8.66
N LEU A 665 -26.35 -34.13 8.00
CA LEU A 665 -26.02 -35.55 7.78
C LEU A 665 -24.67 -35.94 8.43
N GLY A 666 -24.15 -35.06 9.29
CA GLY A 666 -22.95 -35.27 10.10
C GLY A 666 -21.63 -34.95 9.39
N ALA A 667 -20.54 -35.01 10.15
CA ALA A 667 -19.20 -34.78 9.62
C ALA A 667 -18.78 -35.86 8.62
N VAL A 668 -18.22 -35.44 7.49
CA VAL A 668 -17.61 -36.25 6.43
C VAL A 668 -16.14 -35.88 6.29
N HIS A 669 -15.35 -36.81 5.76
CA HIS A 669 -13.90 -36.68 5.66
C HIS A 669 -13.36 -37.32 4.38
N GLY A 670 -12.24 -36.79 3.91
CA GLY A 670 -11.51 -37.29 2.77
C GLY A 670 -10.02 -37.09 3.00
N THR A 671 -9.33 -38.16 3.41
CA THR A 671 -7.87 -38.18 3.46
C THR A 671 -7.32 -38.92 2.26
N THR A 672 -6.27 -38.39 1.64
CA THR A 672 -5.40 -39.13 0.74
C THR A 672 -3.93 -38.88 1.09
N SER A 673 -3.06 -39.77 0.63
CA SER A 673 -1.61 -39.60 0.68
C SER A 673 -1.04 -39.84 -0.71
N ALA A 674 -0.15 -38.94 -1.14
CA ALA A 674 0.51 -39.02 -2.43
C ALA A 674 2.02 -39.20 -2.24
N THR A 675 2.57 -40.21 -2.90
CA THR A 675 3.99 -40.56 -2.89
C THR A 675 4.51 -40.66 -4.33
N ARG A 676 5.73 -40.18 -4.58
CA ARG A 676 6.39 -40.36 -5.88
C ARG A 676 6.67 -41.85 -6.12
N LYS A 677 6.32 -42.34 -7.31
CA LYS A 677 6.11 -43.78 -7.56
C LYS A 677 7.37 -44.63 -7.80
N ASP A 678 8.56 -44.03 -7.90
CA ASP A 678 9.81 -44.76 -8.12
C ASP A 678 11.05 -44.04 -7.55
N THR A 679 11.33 -44.26 -6.27
CA THR A 679 12.50 -43.70 -5.56
C THR A 679 13.84 -44.33 -5.96
N LYS A 680 13.85 -45.44 -6.72
CA LYS A 680 15.08 -46.18 -7.07
C LYS A 680 15.60 -45.86 -8.47
N SER A 681 14.74 -45.42 -9.39
CA SER A 681 15.15 -45.02 -10.74
C SER A 681 15.92 -43.69 -10.77
N PHE A 682 15.52 -42.71 -9.96
CA PHE A 682 16.08 -41.34 -9.97
C PHE A 682 17.60 -41.31 -9.69
N ILE A 683 18.04 -41.93 -8.58
CA ILE A 683 19.44 -41.99 -8.15
C ILE A 683 20.36 -42.58 -9.25
N LYS A 684 19.83 -43.45 -10.12
CA LYS A 684 20.61 -44.12 -11.17
C LYS A 684 20.64 -43.36 -12.50
N ASN A 685 19.74 -42.39 -12.72
CA ASN A 685 19.67 -41.59 -13.95
C ASN A 685 20.29 -40.18 -13.81
N MET A 686 20.40 -39.65 -12.59
CA MET A 686 21.03 -38.34 -12.32
C MET A 686 22.48 -38.26 -12.85
N ALA A 687 23.18 -39.40 -12.96
CA ALA A 687 24.56 -39.49 -13.42
C ALA A 687 24.75 -39.51 -14.95
N SER A 688 23.68 -39.53 -15.76
CA SER A 688 23.79 -39.84 -17.21
C SER A 688 23.15 -38.85 -18.19
N LYS A 689 22.44 -37.81 -17.71
CA LYS A 689 21.79 -36.80 -18.57
C LYS A 689 21.87 -35.37 -18.04
N PHE A 690 23.08 -34.83 -17.95
CA PHE A 690 23.30 -33.39 -17.69
C PHE A 690 23.07 -32.54 -18.96
N SER A 691 21.87 -32.65 -19.56
CA SER A 691 21.42 -31.77 -20.65
C SER A 691 19.89 -31.81 -20.83
N SER A 692 19.32 -30.62 -21.05
CA SER A 692 17.92 -30.30 -21.44
C SER A 692 16.80 -30.27 -20.36
N THR A 693 16.10 -29.12 -20.33
CA THR A 693 14.67 -28.87 -19.98
C THR A 693 14.12 -29.13 -18.57
N TRP A 694 13.93 -28.04 -17.80
CA TRP A 694 12.63 -27.41 -17.46
C TRP A 694 11.42 -28.28 -16.97
N GLY A 695 11.61 -29.53 -16.58
CA GLY A 695 10.50 -30.46 -16.27
C GLY A 695 10.05 -30.53 -14.80
N GLU A 696 10.97 -30.42 -13.84
CA GLU A 696 10.77 -31.10 -12.55
C GLU A 696 9.90 -30.34 -11.53
N ALA A 697 9.97 -29.01 -11.47
CA ALA A 697 9.20 -28.20 -10.50
C ALA A 697 7.68 -28.42 -10.63
N LYS A 698 7.16 -28.45 -11.87
CA LYS A 698 5.73 -28.70 -12.16
C LYS A 698 5.22 -30.03 -11.59
N SER A 699 6.10 -31.03 -11.43
CA SER A 699 5.71 -32.34 -10.89
C SER A 699 5.30 -32.25 -9.42
N VAL A 700 6.00 -31.45 -8.59
CA VAL A 700 5.71 -31.32 -7.15
C VAL A 700 4.33 -30.69 -6.95
N THR A 701 4.12 -29.52 -7.55
CA THR A 701 2.85 -28.78 -7.47
C THR A 701 1.68 -29.61 -8.01
N SER A 702 1.88 -30.37 -9.09
CA SER A 702 0.84 -31.25 -9.64
C SER A 702 0.43 -32.40 -8.70
N ILE A 703 1.37 -32.90 -7.88
CA ILE A 703 1.11 -33.98 -6.92
C ILE A 703 0.29 -33.46 -5.73
N VAL A 704 0.56 -32.24 -5.25
CA VAL A 704 -0.22 -31.62 -4.16
C VAL A 704 -1.66 -31.36 -4.62
N TYR A 705 -1.87 -30.74 -5.79
CA TYR A 705 -3.22 -30.53 -6.32
C TYR A 705 -3.96 -31.85 -6.56
N GLN A 706 -3.31 -32.86 -7.18
CA GLN A 706 -3.93 -34.18 -7.36
C GLN A 706 -4.27 -34.87 -6.03
N ALA A 707 -3.49 -34.65 -4.97
CA ALA A 707 -3.80 -35.16 -3.63
C ALA A 707 -5.03 -34.43 -3.05
N ARG A 708 -5.05 -33.09 -3.11
CA ARG A 708 -6.17 -32.28 -2.61
C ARG A 708 -7.48 -32.59 -3.34
N ASP A 709 -7.44 -32.70 -4.67
CA ASP A 709 -8.60 -33.04 -5.49
C ASP A 709 -9.11 -34.45 -5.13
N GLN A 710 -8.22 -35.45 -5.01
CA GLN A 710 -8.60 -36.81 -4.57
C GLN A 710 -9.13 -36.86 -3.12
N ALA A 711 -8.68 -35.97 -2.25
CA ALA A 711 -9.15 -35.85 -0.88
C ALA A 711 -10.58 -35.27 -0.85
N ILE A 712 -10.83 -34.17 -1.57
CA ILE A 712 -12.17 -33.60 -1.76
C ILE A 712 -13.10 -34.63 -2.40
N ASP A 713 -12.65 -35.34 -3.44
CA ASP A 713 -13.42 -36.35 -4.17
C ASP A 713 -13.84 -37.53 -3.28
N ARG A 714 -13.03 -37.91 -2.28
CA ARG A 714 -13.40 -38.89 -1.24
C ARG A 714 -14.48 -38.36 -0.29
N LEU A 715 -14.32 -37.13 0.20
CA LEU A 715 -15.30 -36.45 1.05
C LEU A 715 -16.64 -36.26 0.34
N VAL A 716 -16.63 -35.89 -0.94
CA VAL A 716 -17.84 -35.75 -1.76
C VAL A 716 -18.53 -37.10 -1.97
N LYS A 717 -17.77 -38.18 -2.21
CA LYS A 717 -18.33 -39.54 -2.30
C LYS A 717 -18.93 -40.02 -0.97
N GLU A 718 -18.36 -39.64 0.17
CA GLU A 718 -18.95 -39.89 1.48
C GLU A 718 -20.22 -39.05 1.73
N ALA A 719 -20.23 -37.78 1.30
CA ALA A 719 -21.42 -36.93 1.39
C ALA A 719 -22.57 -37.49 0.52
N ILE A 720 -22.29 -37.89 -0.73
CA ILE A 720 -23.28 -38.54 -1.62
C ILE A 720 -23.82 -39.84 -1.01
N SER A 721 -22.96 -40.70 -0.43
CA SER A 721 -23.41 -41.98 0.16
C SER A 721 -24.31 -41.80 1.40
N ARG A 722 -24.22 -40.65 2.08
CA ARG A 722 -25.13 -40.23 3.15
C ARG A 722 -26.39 -39.51 2.66
N GLY A 723 -26.55 -39.31 1.35
CA GLY A 723 -27.69 -38.63 0.74
C GLY A 723 -27.60 -37.10 0.75
N ALA A 724 -26.40 -36.52 0.86
CA ALA A 724 -26.19 -35.08 0.83
C ALA A 724 -26.25 -34.50 -0.59
N ASN A 725 -26.58 -33.21 -0.68
CA ASN A 725 -26.36 -32.39 -1.87
C ASN A 725 -25.49 -31.15 -1.59
N ALA A 726 -25.06 -30.94 -0.34
CA ALA A 726 -24.06 -29.96 0.04
C ALA A 726 -23.11 -30.47 1.14
N VAL A 727 -21.93 -29.84 1.25
CA VAL A 727 -21.03 -29.88 2.41
C VAL A 727 -20.64 -28.46 2.78
N PHE A 728 -20.67 -28.13 4.07
CA PHE A 728 -20.29 -26.81 4.60
C PHE A 728 -19.31 -26.95 5.77
N GLY A 729 -18.65 -25.86 6.17
CA GLY A 729 -17.60 -25.86 7.20
C GLY A 729 -16.38 -26.68 6.78
N LEU A 730 -15.98 -26.57 5.51
CA LEU A 730 -14.92 -27.38 4.92
C LEU A 730 -13.52 -26.88 5.36
N ASP A 731 -12.76 -27.77 6.01
CA ASP A 731 -11.40 -27.58 6.53
C ASP A 731 -10.42 -28.47 5.75
N ILE A 732 -9.37 -27.89 5.15
CA ILE A 732 -8.31 -28.59 4.42
C ILE A 732 -7.02 -28.49 5.23
N ARG A 733 -6.41 -29.64 5.54
CA ARG A 733 -5.11 -29.73 6.21
C ARG A 733 -4.13 -30.51 5.36
N GLU A 734 -2.97 -29.93 5.12
CA GLU A 734 -1.88 -30.52 4.35
C GLU A 734 -0.67 -30.71 5.27
N ALA A 735 -0.01 -31.86 5.16
CA ALA A 735 1.20 -32.17 5.92
C ALA A 735 2.17 -32.97 5.05
N GLU A 736 3.41 -32.50 4.92
CA GLU A 736 4.49 -33.31 4.34
C GLU A 736 5.19 -34.11 5.43
N ILE A 737 5.31 -35.42 5.20
CA ILE A 737 6.02 -36.35 6.09
C ILE A 737 6.96 -37.21 5.21
N LEU A 738 8.26 -36.93 5.27
CA LEU A 738 9.32 -37.71 4.63
C LEU A 738 9.12 -37.91 3.11
N GLY A 739 8.75 -36.85 2.37
CA GLY A 739 8.49 -36.92 0.92
C GLY A 739 7.16 -37.56 0.54
N CYS A 740 6.26 -37.76 1.51
CA CYS A 740 4.85 -38.06 1.30
C CYS A 740 4.00 -36.83 1.67
N VAL A 741 3.16 -36.37 0.74
CA VAL A 741 2.17 -35.34 1.02
C VAL A 741 0.87 -36.01 1.46
N VAL A 742 0.41 -35.70 2.66
CA VAL A 742 -0.88 -36.15 3.20
C VAL A 742 -1.83 -34.97 3.22
N VAL A 743 -2.94 -35.08 2.48
CA VAL A 743 -4.02 -34.08 2.48
C VAL A 743 -5.24 -34.70 3.14
N SER A 744 -5.76 -34.03 4.16
CA SER A 744 -7.00 -34.40 4.85
C SER A 744 -7.99 -33.24 4.77
N VAL A 745 -9.14 -33.50 4.14
CA VAL A 745 -10.28 -32.57 4.13
C VAL A 745 -11.36 -33.10 5.07
N SER A 746 -12.01 -32.22 5.81
CA SER A 746 -13.21 -32.54 6.59
C SER A 746 -14.27 -31.46 6.40
N GLY A 747 -15.54 -31.78 6.69
CA GLY A 747 -16.65 -30.84 6.61
C GLY A 747 -17.96 -31.46 7.07
N THR A 748 -19.05 -30.70 7.11
CA THR A 748 -20.38 -31.17 7.52
C THR A 748 -21.29 -31.37 6.32
N ALA A 749 -21.69 -32.62 6.06
CA ALA A 749 -22.59 -32.95 4.97
C ALA A 749 -24.04 -32.58 5.32
N ALA A 750 -24.82 -32.15 4.32
CA ALA A 750 -26.21 -31.76 4.48
C ALA A 750 -27.07 -31.98 3.23
N TRP A 751 -28.39 -32.04 3.44
CA TRP A 751 -29.37 -31.82 2.40
C TRP A 751 -29.95 -30.41 2.55
N VAL A 752 -29.86 -29.62 1.48
CA VAL A 752 -30.27 -28.22 1.42
C VAL A 752 -31.25 -28.00 0.27
N LYS A 753 -32.16 -27.03 0.43
CA LYS A 753 -33.04 -26.54 -0.64
C LYS A 753 -32.60 -25.11 -0.97
N ARG A 754 -32.42 -24.80 -2.26
CA ARG A 754 -32.23 -23.42 -2.72
C ARG A 754 -33.49 -22.61 -2.39
N ASP A 755 -33.31 -21.41 -1.85
CA ASP A 755 -34.44 -20.57 -1.48
C ASP A 755 -35.11 -19.99 -2.73
N SER A 756 -36.36 -20.37 -2.94
CA SER A 756 -37.23 -19.89 -4.01
C SER A 756 -37.92 -18.61 -3.57
N ALA A 757 -38.01 -17.61 -4.46
CA ALA A 757 -38.76 -16.35 -4.25
C ALA A 757 -40.30 -16.53 -4.10
N GLN A 758 -40.77 -17.77 -3.92
CA GLN A 758 -42.15 -18.16 -3.65
C GLN A 758 -42.31 -18.89 -2.29
N ASP A 759 -41.22 -19.27 -1.61
CA ASP A 759 -41.27 -19.82 -0.24
C ASP A 759 -41.40 -18.70 0.83
N ALA A 760 -41.25 -17.43 0.44
CA ALA A 760 -41.42 -16.27 1.30
C ALA A 760 -42.91 -15.98 1.53
N ASN A 761 -43.53 -16.66 2.50
CA ASN A 761 -44.83 -16.26 3.03
C ASN A 761 -44.69 -14.93 3.79
N PRO A 762 -45.37 -13.83 3.37
CA PRO A 762 -45.29 -12.55 4.07
C PRO A 762 -46.11 -12.49 5.37
N PHE A 763 -46.82 -13.56 5.74
CA PHE A 763 -47.63 -13.66 6.96
C PHE A 763 -47.44 -15.00 7.69
N GLN A 764 -46.32 -15.14 8.42
CA GLN A 764 -46.19 -16.03 9.58
C GLN A 764 -45.13 -15.52 10.56
#